data_AF-A0A1Q8JC58-F1
#
_entry.id   AF-A0A1Q8JC58-F1
#
_cell.length_a   1.000
_cell.length_b   1.000
_cell.length_c   1.000
_cell.angle_alpha   90.00
_cell.angle_beta   90.00
_cell.angle_gamma   90.00
#
_symmetry.space_group_name_H-M   'P 1'
#
loop_
_entity.id
_entity.type
_entity.pdbx_description
1 polymer ?
#
loop_
_entity_poly.entity_id
_entity_poly.type
_entity_poly.pdbx_seq_one_letter_code
_entity_poly.pdbx_strand_id
1 'polypeptide(L)'
;MGPVSGKAASKAASAASAEKKSPTRGRRTSGSTREAAPGRPVSRGPERPELVIESPAGSLQWLTASMGAGPLSGVFRRGNDVVHTPRVGEDGHVPPRDPDDDDGPAQVRRVTARQVAALVDQTHSCREIRYTKDGAPREVDTLFPLDAAQRAVDSLDYMRSLRPLRGVTHVPTPRRDGTIIDQPGYDPETRLIFLPPDGLTVPPVPQEPTDTDVRAAVTLLSDMLADFAFKSEADHANYVGMLLTPLLREICPPPYKLAAIGAPSPGSGKSLLCDIIRTLHGGVFRADTPADSEEWRKSITTILDTTTAPVVEFDNVSGTLKSPVLAGLLTSPVWSDRRLGATETVTAKNDRTWVVTGNNMSLGGDLVRRTVQITIDPGVPHPEKRNDFTIKDLKGWVGQRRGALIGALLTLIRAWVVAGRPLRRKAGADSYRAWIETVDGILGHAGISGTFDGADSQRITVGDDDEEWRDFLEAVHCQFGERAWTVKELLALVSEDHHVGTGEFDQANAARRPIPLDALPAELGEKVVRGRLGVGVIAKSLGRWLTNREGRWAGEKITVRRAGRTRDKIGMWRIEHLGETEGYPVPVKAAVGGPEPLTTAARTAAPEPSPAQTPAESGAGCVACQVPGPACGFGVVLDEGQEEPCVLCGHPTLIRSRCGTARHATPDGCPRGDRDRTPTPSTPPEQDPADDGQVPTPPAQPEPPAAKSGPRRGSSARAFAQKRRQEQAARLTADTAALADGSPLRVLRALEEEFAPHRKDAEGRLRRPFWRPPLPGITWAAHVISSWAWERPFVGEVVSLDRSGAFVAAASSVLVAHGGLEHTGECEFDAQRAGYWQVQVHPWTERDELPHPLAGHGKATELWVPTPTAALLRDLAEEGRWADLTVLDSYTAAGVRLSDWTGYVNALRKEAITTYGRDSDQYAAVKTAFGQALSLMLGTPTSGDAREWRAAAQRPDWTHAIQAQASATLWRWADDCRKLAPELAPVALANVDELVIPADALEVVTSTPRPGGRAPLQIDPDGVALGSFKAKARETRET
;
A
#
# COMPACT_ATOMS: atom_id res chain seq x y z
N MET A 1 -41.29 -50.68 -32.11
CA MET A 1 -40.20 -51.64 -32.25
C MET A 1 -39.35 -51.55 -31.00
N GLY A 2 -39.27 -52.62 -30.19
CA GLY A 2 -38.37 -52.66 -29.03
C GLY A 2 -36.93 -53.04 -29.44
N PRO A 3 -36.09 -53.58 -28.54
CA PRO A 3 -36.24 -53.69 -27.07
C PRO A 3 -34.87 -53.38 -26.32
N VAL A 4 -34.83 -53.02 -25.01
CA VAL A 4 -34.54 -53.88 -23.79
C VAL A 4 -33.04 -54.25 -23.62
N SER A 5 -32.34 -54.25 -22.46
CA SER A 5 -32.58 -53.91 -21.03
C SER A 5 -31.34 -54.20 -20.14
N GLY A 6 -31.31 -53.66 -18.91
CA GLY A 6 -30.72 -54.27 -17.68
C GLY A 6 -29.62 -53.43 -17.00
N LYS A 7 -29.76 -52.58 -15.96
CA LYS A 7 -30.36 -52.59 -14.59
C LYS A 7 -29.66 -53.43 -13.51
N ALA A 8 -29.07 -52.75 -12.49
CA ALA A 8 -29.35 -52.80 -11.03
C ALA A 8 -28.14 -52.18 -10.27
N ALA A 9 -28.21 -51.12 -9.45
CA ALA A 9 -29.04 -50.71 -8.31
C ALA A 9 -28.70 -51.38 -6.96
N SER A 10 -28.42 -50.50 -5.99
CA SER A 10 -28.00 -50.63 -4.59
C SER A 10 -29.01 -51.23 -3.58
N LYS A 11 -28.51 -51.71 -2.44
CA LYS A 11 -29.09 -51.68 -1.06
C LYS A 11 -28.01 -52.25 -0.09
N ALA A 12 -27.50 -51.57 0.94
CA ALA A 12 -28.07 -50.95 2.15
C ALA A 12 -28.38 -51.94 3.31
N ALA A 13 -27.94 -51.54 4.52
CA ALA A 13 -28.39 -51.90 5.88
C ALA A 13 -27.95 -53.27 6.46
N SER A 14 -27.69 -53.49 7.76
CA SER A 14 -27.70 -52.68 9.00
C SER A 14 -27.39 -53.61 10.21
N ALA A 15 -27.07 -52.99 11.36
CA ALA A 15 -27.30 -53.45 12.76
C ALA A 15 -26.33 -54.48 13.37
N ALA A 16 -25.52 -54.16 14.38
CA ALA A 16 -25.79 -53.73 15.78
C ALA A 16 -25.99 -54.89 16.75
N SER A 17 -25.15 -54.97 17.81
CA SER A 17 -25.60 -54.84 19.21
C SER A 17 -24.54 -55.26 20.25
N ALA A 18 -24.50 -54.40 21.27
CA ALA A 18 -23.94 -54.47 22.62
C ALA A 18 -23.82 -55.83 23.33
N GLU A 19 -22.86 -55.95 24.26
CA GLU A 19 -23.17 -56.20 25.68
C GLU A 19 -21.99 -56.01 26.65
N LYS A 20 -22.32 -56.01 27.95
CA LYS A 20 -21.75 -55.26 29.08
C LYS A 20 -20.76 -56.04 29.98
N LYS A 21 -19.84 -55.27 30.59
CA LYS A 21 -19.36 -55.27 32.00
C LYS A 21 -18.66 -56.50 32.64
N SER A 22 -17.39 -56.24 33.03
CA SER A 22 -16.72 -56.46 34.36
C SER A 22 -16.49 -57.90 34.89
N PRO A 23 -15.59 -58.14 35.90
CA PRO A 23 -14.53 -57.31 36.51
C PRO A 23 -13.19 -58.06 36.87
N THR A 24 -12.17 -57.27 37.23
CA THR A 24 -11.13 -57.47 38.27
C THR A 24 -10.07 -58.60 38.27
N ARG A 25 -8.84 -58.12 38.54
CA ARG A 25 -7.70 -58.68 39.33
C ARG A 25 -6.86 -59.82 38.72
N GLY A 26 -5.56 -59.55 38.57
CA GLY A 26 -4.55 -60.61 38.49
C GLY A 26 -3.20 -60.17 37.95
N ARG A 27 -2.33 -59.67 38.84
CA ARG A 27 -0.91 -59.34 38.66
C ARG A 27 -0.14 -60.52 38.01
N ARG A 28 0.66 -60.28 36.96
CA ARG A 28 1.86 -61.09 36.65
C ARG A 28 2.86 -60.34 35.79
N THR A 29 4.11 -60.55 36.17
CA THR A 29 5.37 -59.95 35.73
C THR A 29 5.94 -60.59 34.45
N SER A 30 6.99 -59.95 33.94
CA SER A 30 8.09 -60.43 33.09
C SER A 30 7.87 -60.62 31.59
N GLY A 31 8.49 -59.71 30.83
CA GLY A 31 9.59 -60.04 29.90
C GLY A 31 9.25 -60.81 28.64
N SER A 32 9.16 -60.11 27.50
CA SER A 32 9.46 -60.69 26.18
C SER A 32 9.76 -59.59 25.18
N THR A 33 10.99 -59.62 24.67
CA THR A 33 11.49 -58.94 23.47
C THR A 33 10.53 -59.04 22.28
N ARG A 34 10.30 -57.94 21.57
CA ARG A 34 9.78 -57.93 20.20
C ARG A 34 10.76 -57.16 19.31
N GLU A 35 11.40 -57.90 18.42
CA GLU A 35 12.15 -57.40 17.27
C GLU A 35 11.27 -56.47 16.43
N ALA A 36 11.82 -55.31 16.10
CA ALA A 36 11.22 -54.39 15.13
C ALA A 36 11.50 -54.89 13.71
N ALA A 37 10.45 -54.97 12.89
CA ALA A 37 10.55 -55.31 11.48
C ALA A 37 11.41 -54.27 10.70
N PRO A 38 12.21 -54.68 9.70
CA PRO A 38 13.05 -53.76 8.95
C PRO A 38 12.19 -52.88 8.04
N GLY A 39 12.33 -51.56 8.21
CA GLY A 39 11.71 -50.54 7.37
C GLY A 39 12.20 -50.65 5.92
N ARG A 40 11.26 -50.46 4.99
CA ARG A 40 11.47 -50.43 3.54
C ARG A 40 12.54 -49.38 3.17
N PRO A 41 13.50 -49.66 2.28
CA PRO A 41 14.52 -48.68 1.90
C PRO A 41 13.87 -47.54 1.12
N VAL A 42 14.03 -46.32 1.63
CA VAL A 42 13.70 -45.08 0.92
C VAL A 42 14.71 -44.94 -0.22
N SER A 43 14.21 -44.77 -1.45
CA SER A 43 15.05 -44.54 -2.63
C SER A 43 15.95 -43.33 -2.41
N ARG A 44 17.27 -43.53 -2.42
CA ARG A 44 18.26 -42.45 -2.34
C ARG A 44 18.09 -41.55 -3.56
N GLY A 45 17.70 -40.30 -3.33
CA GLY A 45 17.89 -39.22 -4.30
C GLY A 45 19.39 -39.01 -4.59
N PRO A 46 19.75 -38.07 -5.48
CA PRO A 46 21.15 -37.81 -5.82
C PRO A 46 22.00 -37.63 -4.55
N GLU A 47 23.17 -38.28 -4.52
CA GLU A 47 24.08 -38.24 -3.36
C GLU A 47 24.49 -36.79 -3.09
N ARG A 48 24.00 -36.23 -1.97
CA ARG A 48 24.36 -34.88 -1.52
C ARG A 48 25.80 -34.91 -1.00
N PRO A 49 26.62 -33.88 -1.29
CA PRO A 49 27.94 -33.76 -0.69
C PRO A 49 27.84 -33.76 0.84
N GLU A 50 28.70 -34.56 1.48
CA GLU A 50 28.75 -34.63 2.94
C GLU A 50 29.47 -33.41 3.53
N LEU A 51 28.94 -32.91 4.65
CA LEU A 51 29.51 -31.80 5.42
C LEU A 51 29.64 -32.22 6.89
N VAL A 52 30.88 -32.31 7.39
CA VAL A 52 31.14 -32.63 8.79
C VAL A 52 31.12 -31.35 9.63
N ILE A 53 30.23 -31.31 10.62
CA ILE A 53 30.05 -30.24 11.59
C ILE A 53 30.92 -30.55 12.81
N GLU A 54 32.13 -30.00 12.83
CA GLU A 54 33.07 -30.14 13.96
C GLU A 54 32.80 -29.11 15.06
N SER A 55 32.44 -27.89 14.67
CA SER A 55 32.09 -26.79 15.56
C SER A 55 31.33 -25.70 14.80
N PRO A 56 30.59 -24.81 15.50
CA PRO A 56 30.01 -23.63 14.86
C PRO A 56 31.04 -22.70 14.20
N ALA A 57 32.24 -22.59 14.78
CA ALA A 57 33.32 -21.79 14.21
C ALA A 57 33.85 -22.37 12.90
N GLY A 58 34.04 -23.70 12.83
CA GLY A 58 34.40 -24.41 11.60
C GLY A 58 33.30 -24.29 10.53
N SER A 59 32.04 -24.38 10.95
CA SER A 59 30.88 -24.23 10.06
C SER A 59 30.81 -22.81 9.45
N LEU A 60 31.13 -21.78 10.24
CA LEU A 60 31.23 -20.40 9.74
C LEU A 60 32.38 -20.23 8.74
N GLN A 61 33.57 -20.80 9.03
CA GLN A 61 34.69 -20.77 8.09
C GLN A 61 34.35 -21.46 6.77
N TRP A 62 33.70 -22.63 6.83
CA TRP A 62 33.22 -23.32 5.65
C TRP A 62 32.22 -22.47 4.87
N LEU A 63 31.22 -21.90 5.55
CA LEU A 63 30.20 -21.07 4.91
C LEU A 63 30.78 -19.82 4.27
N THR A 64 31.82 -19.23 4.87
CA THR A 64 32.56 -18.08 4.32
C THR A 64 33.22 -18.38 2.97
N ALA A 65 33.66 -19.63 2.76
CA ALA A 65 34.27 -20.09 1.51
C ALA A 65 33.22 -20.61 0.50
N SER A 66 32.14 -21.22 0.99
CA SER A 66 31.18 -21.96 0.16
C SER A 66 29.94 -21.16 -0.23
N MET A 67 29.55 -20.13 0.51
CA MET A 67 28.34 -19.34 0.20
C MET A 67 28.52 -18.58 -1.13
N GLY A 68 27.68 -18.87 -2.11
CA GLY A 68 27.78 -18.33 -3.47
C GLY A 68 28.63 -19.19 -4.43
N ALA A 69 29.11 -20.36 -4.00
CA ALA A 69 29.85 -21.32 -4.81
C ALA A 69 29.23 -22.73 -4.77
N GLY A 70 29.61 -23.59 -5.72
CA GLY A 70 29.17 -24.99 -5.77
C GLY A 70 27.63 -25.14 -5.71
N PRO A 71 27.11 -26.05 -4.87
CA PRO A 71 25.66 -26.21 -4.66
C PRO A 71 24.94 -24.97 -4.11
N LEU A 72 25.68 -24.01 -3.54
CA LEU A 72 25.13 -22.73 -3.03
C LEU A 72 25.35 -21.57 -4.02
N SER A 73 25.66 -21.85 -5.28
CA SER A 73 25.96 -20.81 -6.26
C SER A 73 24.76 -19.95 -6.67
N GLY A 74 23.53 -20.36 -6.31
CA GLY A 74 22.31 -19.56 -6.41
C GLY A 74 22.17 -18.46 -5.35
N VAL A 75 23.11 -18.38 -4.39
CA VAL A 75 23.15 -17.35 -3.33
C VAL A 75 24.03 -16.17 -3.75
N PHE A 76 23.52 -14.96 -3.57
CA PHE A 76 24.15 -13.70 -3.97
C PHE A 76 24.02 -12.63 -2.88
N ARG A 77 24.82 -11.57 -2.99
CA ARG A 77 24.69 -10.35 -2.19
C ARG A 77 23.92 -9.30 -2.99
N ARG A 78 22.87 -8.71 -2.42
CA ARG A 78 22.19 -7.54 -2.99
C ARG A 78 22.08 -6.46 -1.93
N GLY A 79 22.90 -5.41 -2.04
CA GLY A 79 23.05 -4.42 -0.97
C GLY A 79 23.61 -5.06 0.31
N ASN A 80 22.85 -4.95 1.40
CA ASN A 80 23.17 -5.55 2.69
C ASN A 80 22.41 -6.87 2.94
N ASP A 81 21.68 -7.37 1.94
CA ASP A 81 20.91 -8.60 2.05
C ASP A 81 21.62 -9.76 1.36
N VAL A 82 21.43 -10.96 1.92
CA VAL A 82 21.64 -12.23 1.21
C VAL A 82 20.38 -12.52 0.42
N VAL A 83 20.55 -12.81 -0.86
CA VAL A 83 19.45 -13.16 -1.75
C VAL A 83 19.71 -14.50 -2.43
N HIS A 84 18.64 -15.23 -2.74
CA HIS A 84 18.69 -16.46 -3.49
C HIS A 84 17.83 -16.34 -4.74
N THR A 85 18.38 -16.77 -5.87
CA THR A 85 17.68 -16.87 -7.15
C THR A 85 17.68 -18.35 -7.57
N PRO A 86 16.56 -19.08 -7.39
CA PRO A 86 16.49 -20.47 -7.83
C PRO A 86 16.71 -20.54 -9.34
N ARG A 87 17.62 -21.40 -9.81
CA ARG A 87 17.83 -21.61 -11.24
C ARG A 87 16.87 -22.66 -11.79
N VAL A 88 16.57 -22.59 -13.08
CA VAL A 88 15.91 -23.70 -13.80
C VAL A 88 16.75 -24.96 -13.59
N GLY A 89 16.16 -25.98 -12.95
CA GLY A 89 16.83 -27.24 -12.60
C GLY A 89 17.44 -27.36 -11.18
N GLU A 90 17.27 -26.38 -10.30
CA GLU A 90 17.64 -26.47 -8.87
C GLU A 90 16.41 -26.70 -7.95
N ASP A 91 16.63 -27.33 -6.78
CA ASP A 91 15.62 -27.48 -5.71
C ASP A 91 15.14 -26.10 -5.25
N GLY A 92 13.89 -25.74 -5.56
CA GLY A 92 13.28 -24.44 -5.20
C GLY A 92 12.84 -23.58 -6.39
N HIS A 93 13.12 -24.00 -7.62
CA HIS A 93 12.38 -23.54 -8.78
C HIS A 93 10.93 -24.05 -8.68
N VAL A 94 9.97 -23.13 -8.58
CA VAL A 94 8.54 -23.45 -8.70
C VAL A 94 8.17 -23.10 -10.13
N PRO A 95 7.95 -24.09 -11.02
CA PRO A 95 7.38 -23.81 -12.33
C PRO A 95 6.02 -23.12 -12.11
N PRO A 96 5.68 -22.09 -12.90
CA PRO A 96 4.34 -21.51 -12.89
C PRO A 96 3.30 -22.64 -12.99
N ARG A 97 2.27 -22.60 -12.12
CA ARG A 97 1.21 -23.63 -12.13
C ARG A 97 0.28 -23.49 -13.32
N ASP A 98 0.32 -22.32 -13.95
CA ASP A 98 -0.46 -21.90 -15.10
C ASP A 98 0.51 -21.24 -16.09
N PRO A 99 0.48 -21.59 -17.39
CA PRO A 99 1.23 -20.88 -18.44
C PRO A 99 0.96 -19.36 -18.50
N ASP A 100 -0.20 -18.91 -17.99
CA ASP A 100 -0.61 -17.51 -17.92
C ASP A 100 -0.28 -16.83 -16.57
N ASP A 101 0.31 -17.56 -15.61
CA ASP A 101 0.85 -17.03 -14.35
C ASP A 101 2.24 -16.41 -14.60
N ASP A 102 2.21 -15.10 -14.88
CA ASP A 102 3.38 -14.27 -15.25
C ASP A 102 4.30 -13.93 -14.06
N ASP A 103 4.14 -14.60 -12.91
CA ASP A 103 5.10 -14.61 -11.79
C ASP A 103 6.36 -15.43 -12.14
N GLY A 104 7.00 -15.03 -13.25
CA GLY A 104 8.04 -15.78 -13.94
C GLY A 104 9.14 -16.34 -13.03
N PRO A 105 9.73 -17.49 -13.40
CA PRO A 105 10.72 -18.17 -12.58
C PRO A 105 12.06 -17.43 -12.58
N ALA A 106 12.24 -16.50 -11.64
CA ALA A 106 13.47 -16.23 -10.87
C ALA A 106 13.35 -14.93 -10.06
N GLN A 107 12.49 -14.96 -9.05
CA GLN A 107 12.41 -13.91 -8.05
C GLN A 107 13.73 -13.80 -7.28
N VAL A 108 14.25 -12.59 -7.10
CA VAL A 108 15.35 -12.31 -6.18
C VAL A 108 14.78 -12.32 -4.77
N ARG A 109 14.88 -13.45 -4.06
CA ARG A 109 14.29 -13.61 -2.72
C ARG A 109 15.33 -13.30 -1.66
N ARG A 110 15.01 -12.40 -0.72
CA ARG A 110 15.84 -12.24 0.49
C ARG A 110 15.82 -13.53 1.31
N VAL A 111 16.97 -13.86 1.87
CA VAL A 111 17.22 -15.09 2.62
C VAL A 111 17.68 -14.72 4.02
N THR A 112 16.95 -15.19 5.02
CA THR A 112 17.32 -15.09 6.43
C THR A 112 18.38 -16.12 6.79
N ALA A 113 19.09 -15.94 7.90
CA ALA A 113 20.05 -16.93 8.41
C ALA A 113 19.46 -18.34 8.54
N ARG A 114 18.19 -18.45 8.97
CA ARG A 114 17.47 -19.72 9.07
C ARG A 114 17.25 -20.38 7.70
N GLN A 115 16.97 -19.58 6.68
CA GLN A 115 16.82 -20.07 5.31
C GLN A 115 18.17 -20.43 4.68
N VAL A 116 19.26 -19.73 5.03
CA VAL A 116 20.62 -20.14 4.64
C VAL A 116 20.94 -21.52 5.23
N ALA A 117 20.72 -21.72 6.54
CA ALA A 117 20.93 -23.02 7.17
C ALA A 117 20.08 -24.12 6.52
N ALA A 118 18.80 -23.85 6.26
CA ALA A 118 17.92 -24.79 5.57
C ALA A 118 18.38 -25.10 4.14
N LEU A 119 18.93 -24.12 3.42
CA LEU A 119 19.50 -24.34 2.08
C LEU A 119 20.74 -25.23 2.13
N VAL A 120 21.59 -25.08 3.16
CA VAL A 120 22.71 -25.99 3.40
C VAL A 120 22.20 -27.41 3.69
N ASP A 121 21.22 -27.57 4.57
CA ASP A 121 20.62 -28.89 4.89
C ASP A 121 19.93 -29.56 3.68
N GLN A 122 19.45 -28.77 2.72
CA GLN A 122 18.89 -29.28 1.47
C GLN A 122 19.96 -29.68 0.46
N THR A 123 21.08 -28.97 0.42
CA THR A 123 22.15 -29.17 -0.58
C THR A 123 23.27 -30.09 -0.11
N HIS A 124 23.43 -30.27 1.21
CA HIS A 124 24.49 -31.05 1.84
C HIS A 124 23.91 -32.03 2.87
N SER A 125 24.62 -33.12 3.11
CA SER A 125 24.34 -34.05 4.22
C SER A 125 25.21 -33.69 5.42
N CYS A 126 24.62 -32.98 6.38
CA CYS A 126 25.31 -32.52 7.60
C CYS A 126 25.48 -33.66 8.62
N ARG A 127 26.73 -33.95 9.01
CA ARG A 127 27.11 -35.00 9.99
C ARG A 127 27.85 -34.38 11.17
N GLU A 128 27.60 -34.83 12.39
CA GLU A 128 28.37 -34.47 13.59
C GLU A 128 29.10 -35.70 14.12
N ILE A 129 30.38 -35.57 14.51
CA ILE A 129 31.12 -36.64 15.19
C ILE A 129 30.82 -36.57 16.69
N ARG A 130 30.18 -37.61 17.23
CA ARG A 130 29.94 -37.77 18.67
C ARG A 130 30.74 -38.95 19.21
N TYR A 131 31.33 -38.77 20.39
CA TYR A 131 32.07 -39.84 21.05
C TYR A 131 31.15 -40.66 21.96
N THR A 132 31.22 -41.98 21.85
CA THR A 132 30.51 -42.89 22.77
C THR A 132 31.17 -42.87 24.15
N LYS A 133 30.50 -43.47 25.15
CA LYS A 133 31.05 -43.59 26.52
C LYS A 133 32.41 -44.33 26.56
N ASP A 134 32.69 -45.15 25.56
CA ASP A 134 33.94 -45.89 25.42
C ASP A 134 35.01 -45.12 24.61
N GLY A 135 34.74 -43.86 24.25
CA GLY A 135 35.65 -42.99 23.50
C GLY A 135 35.69 -43.25 21.98
N ALA A 136 34.82 -44.10 21.44
CA ALA A 136 34.76 -44.35 20.00
C ALA A 136 33.98 -43.23 19.27
N PRO A 137 34.51 -42.65 18.18
CA PRO A 137 33.78 -41.67 17.38
C PRO A 137 32.64 -42.34 16.62
N ARG A 138 31.49 -41.67 16.58
CA ARG A 138 30.30 -42.06 15.83
C ARG A 138 29.74 -40.84 15.12
N GLU A 139 29.59 -40.94 13.81
CA GLU A 139 28.90 -39.93 13.03
C GLU A 139 27.38 -40.06 13.20
N VAL A 140 26.73 -38.92 13.42
CA VAL A 140 25.27 -38.81 13.50
C VAL A 140 24.80 -37.71 12.56
N ASP A 141 23.62 -37.89 11.94
CA ASP A 141 22.97 -36.82 11.20
C ASP A 141 22.68 -35.64 12.12
N THR A 142 22.96 -34.43 11.65
CA THR A 142 22.69 -33.18 12.36
C THR A 142 22.17 -32.12 11.40
N LEU A 143 21.73 -30.98 11.92
CA LEU A 143 21.38 -29.80 11.12
C LEU A 143 22.53 -28.80 11.12
N PHE A 144 22.60 -27.97 10.08
CA PHE A 144 23.59 -26.89 10.02
C PHE A 144 23.40 -25.90 11.18
N PRO A 145 24.47 -25.50 11.90
CA PRO A 145 24.36 -24.60 13.05
C PRO A 145 23.79 -23.23 12.67
N LEU A 146 22.66 -22.85 13.29
CA LEU A 146 21.98 -21.59 13.00
C LEU A 146 22.82 -20.35 13.39
N ASP A 147 23.63 -20.46 14.44
CA ASP A 147 24.53 -19.40 14.89
C ASP A 147 25.65 -19.11 13.88
N ALA A 148 26.18 -20.14 13.21
CA ALA A 148 27.13 -19.99 12.12
C ALA A 148 26.48 -19.29 10.92
N ALA A 149 25.25 -19.67 10.55
CA ALA A 149 24.50 -19.00 9.50
C ALA A 149 24.16 -17.54 9.84
N GLN A 150 23.79 -17.26 11.10
CA GLN A 150 23.50 -15.91 11.58
C GLN A 150 24.73 -15.01 11.49
N ARG A 151 25.87 -15.45 12.02
CA ARG A 151 27.14 -14.71 11.91
C ARG A 151 27.55 -14.47 10.47
N ALA A 152 27.32 -15.43 9.57
CA ALA A 152 27.63 -15.26 8.16
C ALA A 152 26.76 -14.17 7.51
N VAL A 153 25.45 -14.16 7.77
CA VAL A 153 24.52 -13.13 7.28
C VAL A 153 24.84 -11.75 7.86
N ASP A 154 25.27 -11.69 9.13
CA ASP A 154 25.65 -10.42 9.79
C ASP A 154 27.01 -9.88 9.32
N SER A 155 27.80 -10.67 8.58
CA SER A 155 29.20 -10.39 8.21
C SER A 155 29.48 -10.60 6.71
N LEU A 156 28.61 -10.08 5.85
CA LEU A 156 28.66 -10.30 4.39
C LEU A 156 29.97 -9.87 3.72
N ASP A 157 30.67 -8.88 4.28
CA ASP A 157 31.94 -8.39 3.71
C ASP A 157 33.07 -9.44 3.77
N TYR A 158 32.94 -10.45 4.63
CA TYR A 158 33.91 -11.54 4.74
C TYR A 158 33.58 -12.73 3.82
N MET A 159 32.38 -12.77 3.22
CA MET A 159 31.93 -13.87 2.36
C MET A 159 32.60 -13.79 0.97
N ARG A 160 33.72 -14.50 0.79
CA ARG A 160 34.60 -14.37 -0.39
C ARG A 160 33.96 -14.79 -1.70
N SER A 161 33.09 -15.80 -1.65
CA SER A 161 32.44 -16.39 -2.83
C SER A 161 31.08 -15.75 -3.14
N LEU A 162 30.63 -14.81 -2.31
CA LEU A 162 29.31 -14.20 -2.42
C LEU A 162 29.32 -13.05 -3.42
N ARG A 163 28.92 -13.34 -4.65
CA ARG A 163 28.92 -12.38 -5.77
C ARG A 163 27.82 -11.32 -5.61
N PRO A 164 28.08 -10.05 -5.97
CA PRO A 164 27.06 -9.02 -5.96
C PRO A 164 26.06 -9.23 -7.11
N LEU A 165 24.77 -9.11 -6.83
CA LEU A 165 23.68 -9.23 -7.78
C LEU A 165 22.92 -7.91 -7.88
N ARG A 166 22.78 -7.40 -9.10
CA ARG A 166 21.93 -6.24 -9.39
C ARG A 166 20.49 -6.65 -9.70
N GLY A 167 20.31 -7.74 -10.44
CA GLY A 167 18.98 -8.25 -10.80
C GLY A 167 19.05 -9.45 -11.75
N VAL A 168 17.88 -9.97 -12.09
CA VAL A 168 17.71 -11.03 -13.07
C VAL A 168 17.10 -10.45 -14.34
N THR A 169 17.58 -10.90 -15.50
CA THR A 169 16.97 -10.64 -16.81
C THR A 169 16.53 -11.95 -17.44
N HIS A 170 15.39 -11.93 -18.12
CA HIS A 170 14.80 -13.09 -18.79
C HIS A 170 14.96 -13.05 -20.31
N VAL A 171 15.59 -12.00 -20.82
CA VAL A 171 15.87 -11.80 -22.24
C VAL A 171 17.32 -11.39 -22.43
N PRO A 172 17.96 -11.72 -23.56
CA PRO A 172 19.31 -11.25 -23.83
C PRO A 172 19.35 -9.73 -23.75
N THR A 173 20.35 -9.20 -23.05
CA THR A 173 20.43 -7.78 -22.72
C THR A 173 21.80 -7.22 -23.13
N PRO A 174 21.88 -6.05 -23.79
CA PRO A 174 23.14 -5.38 -24.07
C PRO A 174 23.89 -4.96 -22.79
N ARG A 175 25.21 -5.12 -22.79
CA ARG A 175 26.13 -4.49 -21.83
C ARG A 175 26.34 -3.01 -22.19
N ARG A 176 27.09 -2.30 -21.34
CA ARG A 176 27.44 -0.88 -21.57
C ARG A 176 28.19 -0.63 -22.87
N ASP A 177 29.05 -1.56 -23.28
CA ASP A 177 29.79 -1.51 -24.54
C ASP A 177 28.95 -1.91 -25.76
N GLY A 178 27.77 -2.49 -25.54
CA GLY A 178 26.84 -2.96 -26.57
C GLY A 178 27.12 -4.37 -27.07
N THR A 179 27.99 -5.14 -26.40
CA THR A 179 27.99 -6.61 -26.50
C THR A 179 26.74 -7.17 -25.83
N ILE A 180 26.29 -8.36 -26.22
CA ILE A 180 25.02 -8.92 -25.74
C ILE A 180 25.31 -10.05 -24.74
N ILE A 181 24.56 -10.06 -23.64
CA ILE A 181 24.49 -11.19 -22.72
C ILE A 181 23.51 -12.20 -23.33
N ASP A 182 24.01 -13.16 -24.09
CA ASP A 182 23.22 -14.20 -24.77
C ASP A 182 23.44 -15.61 -24.20
N GLN A 183 24.37 -15.77 -23.26
CA GLN A 183 24.62 -17.02 -22.55
C GLN A 183 23.94 -17.02 -21.18
N PRO A 184 23.11 -18.02 -20.86
CA PRO A 184 22.51 -18.15 -19.52
C PRO A 184 23.58 -18.17 -18.42
N GLY A 185 23.34 -17.43 -17.35
CA GLY A 185 24.26 -17.37 -16.21
C GLY A 185 24.53 -15.96 -15.70
N TYR A 186 25.47 -15.87 -14.76
CA TYR A 186 25.88 -14.61 -14.14
C TYR A 186 26.89 -13.87 -15.00
N ASP A 187 26.60 -12.62 -15.34
CA ASP A 187 27.50 -11.72 -16.04
C ASP A 187 28.22 -10.81 -15.03
N PRO A 188 29.56 -10.91 -14.88
CA PRO A 188 30.30 -10.18 -13.86
C PRO A 188 30.38 -8.67 -14.11
N GLU A 189 30.27 -8.24 -15.38
CA GLU A 189 30.36 -6.82 -15.74
C GLU A 189 29.10 -6.06 -15.34
N THR A 190 27.93 -6.58 -15.70
CA THR A 190 26.63 -5.97 -15.41
C THR A 190 26.07 -6.36 -14.04
N ARG A 191 26.58 -7.46 -13.46
CA ARG A 191 26.07 -8.11 -12.25
C ARG A 191 24.62 -8.58 -12.41
N LEU A 192 24.22 -8.86 -13.65
CA LEU A 192 22.94 -9.47 -13.99
C LEU A 192 23.09 -10.98 -14.08
N ILE A 193 22.01 -11.70 -13.79
CA ILE A 193 21.89 -13.11 -14.17
C ILE A 193 20.91 -13.18 -15.34
N PHE A 194 21.35 -13.73 -16.47
CA PHE A 194 20.46 -14.06 -17.57
C PHE A 194 19.87 -15.46 -17.34
N LEU A 195 18.56 -15.52 -17.13
CA LEU A 195 17.78 -16.74 -16.94
C LEU A 195 16.63 -16.75 -17.94
N PRO A 196 16.87 -17.22 -19.19
CA PRO A 196 15.79 -17.29 -20.17
C PRO A 196 14.68 -18.24 -19.70
N PRO A 197 13.39 -17.91 -19.95
CA PRO A 197 12.29 -18.81 -19.67
C PRO A 197 12.33 -20.00 -20.63
N ASP A 198 11.75 -21.12 -20.18
CA ASP A 198 11.64 -22.33 -21.00
C ASP A 198 10.92 -22.03 -22.32
N GLY A 199 11.50 -22.50 -23.43
CA GLY A 199 10.96 -22.29 -24.77
C GLY A 199 11.33 -20.97 -25.44
N LEU A 200 11.97 -20.00 -24.75
CA LEU A 200 12.46 -18.78 -25.41
C LEU A 200 13.76 -19.07 -26.17
N THR A 201 13.67 -19.03 -27.51
CA THR A 201 14.84 -19.09 -28.40
C THR A 201 14.98 -17.77 -29.14
N VAL A 202 16.03 -17.00 -28.84
CA VAL A 202 16.36 -15.76 -29.55
C VAL A 202 17.36 -16.07 -30.67
N PRO A 203 17.11 -15.67 -31.92
CA PRO A 203 18.08 -15.83 -33.00
C PRO A 203 19.41 -15.13 -32.66
N PRO A 204 20.57 -15.71 -33.03
CA PRO A 204 21.86 -15.06 -32.83
C PRO A 204 21.88 -13.67 -33.45
N VAL A 205 22.24 -12.66 -32.65
CA VAL A 205 22.36 -11.29 -33.14
C VAL A 205 23.75 -11.13 -33.77
N PRO A 206 23.85 -10.71 -35.05
CA PRO A 206 25.14 -10.55 -35.70
C PRO A 206 26.05 -9.57 -34.93
N GLN A 207 27.34 -9.89 -34.81
CA GLN A 207 28.30 -8.99 -34.17
C GLN A 207 28.47 -7.67 -34.93
N GLU A 208 28.32 -7.72 -36.26
CA GLU A 208 28.29 -6.59 -37.18
C GLU A 208 27.04 -6.71 -38.07
N PRO A 209 25.86 -6.23 -37.61
CA PRO A 209 24.65 -6.29 -38.40
C PRO A 209 24.77 -5.52 -39.71
N THR A 210 24.30 -6.11 -40.80
CA THR A 210 24.24 -5.48 -42.12
C THR A 210 22.98 -4.63 -42.27
N ASP A 211 22.95 -3.74 -43.28
CA ASP A 211 21.73 -3.01 -43.62
C ASP A 211 20.55 -3.92 -43.95
N THR A 212 20.81 -5.14 -44.45
CA THR A 212 19.77 -6.13 -44.71
C THR A 212 19.18 -6.67 -43.41
N ASP A 213 20.02 -6.93 -42.40
CA ASP A 213 19.56 -7.36 -41.07
C ASP A 213 18.74 -6.26 -40.39
N VAL A 214 19.19 -5.00 -40.51
CA VAL A 214 18.45 -3.84 -40.00
C VAL A 214 17.09 -3.71 -40.69
N ARG A 215 17.03 -3.78 -42.03
CA ARG A 215 15.75 -3.74 -42.77
C ARG A 215 14.82 -4.88 -42.40
N ALA A 216 15.34 -6.09 -42.22
CA ALA A 216 14.54 -7.25 -41.81
C ALA A 216 13.97 -7.05 -40.39
N ALA A 217 14.78 -6.54 -39.46
CA ALA A 217 14.36 -6.21 -38.11
C ALA A 217 13.27 -5.12 -38.09
N VAL A 218 13.46 -4.04 -38.85
CA VAL A 218 12.45 -2.97 -38.98
C VAL A 218 11.16 -3.51 -39.58
N THR A 219 11.25 -4.30 -40.66
CA THR A 219 10.08 -4.90 -41.32
C THR A 219 9.28 -5.76 -40.35
N LEU A 220 9.95 -6.61 -39.56
CA LEU A 220 9.28 -7.46 -38.58
C LEU A 220 8.53 -6.65 -37.51
N LEU A 221 9.13 -5.55 -37.03
CA LEU A 221 8.49 -4.66 -36.06
C LEU A 221 7.32 -3.89 -36.69
N SER A 222 7.47 -3.44 -37.94
CA SER A 222 6.41 -2.78 -38.70
C SER A 222 5.23 -3.72 -38.98
N ASP A 223 5.49 -4.99 -39.33
CA ASP A 223 4.45 -6.00 -39.55
C ASP A 223 3.63 -6.24 -38.27
N MET A 224 4.30 -6.32 -37.11
CA MET A 224 3.65 -6.44 -35.80
C MET A 224 2.75 -5.25 -35.49
N LEU A 225 3.12 -4.06 -35.98
CA LEU A 225 2.46 -2.80 -35.66
C LEU A 225 1.50 -2.29 -36.75
N ALA A 226 1.39 -2.99 -37.87
CA ALA A 226 0.74 -2.50 -39.10
C ALA A 226 -0.72 -2.08 -38.90
N ASP A 227 -1.48 -2.78 -38.05
CA ASP A 227 -2.91 -2.52 -37.87
C ASP A 227 -3.24 -1.48 -36.77
N PHE A 228 -2.22 -0.94 -36.08
CA PHE A 228 -2.41 0.13 -35.08
C PHE A 228 -2.45 1.50 -35.76
N ALA A 229 -3.55 2.22 -35.54
CA ALA A 229 -3.76 3.55 -36.10
C ALA A 229 -3.03 4.63 -35.27
N PHE A 230 -1.70 4.67 -35.34
CA PHE A 230 -0.93 5.75 -34.71
C PHE A 230 -1.31 7.10 -35.32
N LYS A 231 -1.58 8.10 -34.47
CA LYS A 231 -2.04 9.41 -34.96
C LYS A 231 -0.95 10.21 -35.67
N SER A 232 0.32 9.88 -35.47
CA SER A 232 1.46 10.49 -36.16
C SER A 232 2.66 9.55 -36.21
N GLU A 233 3.63 9.85 -37.10
CA GLU A 233 4.94 9.17 -37.12
C GLU A 233 5.69 9.32 -35.78
N ALA A 234 5.49 10.42 -35.06
CA ALA A 234 6.06 10.62 -33.74
C ALA A 234 5.42 9.69 -32.69
N ASP A 235 4.11 9.44 -32.76
CA ASP A 235 3.42 8.46 -31.89
C ASP A 235 3.96 7.04 -32.14
N HIS A 236 4.21 6.67 -33.41
CA HIS A 236 4.83 5.40 -33.77
C HIS A 236 6.28 5.29 -33.28
N ALA A 237 7.12 6.31 -33.53
CA ALA A 237 8.49 6.37 -33.03
C ALA A 237 8.56 6.31 -31.50
N ASN A 238 7.64 6.99 -30.81
CA ASN A 238 7.49 6.93 -29.35
C ASN A 238 7.23 5.52 -28.88
N TYR A 239 6.30 4.80 -29.52
CA TYR A 239 6.02 3.42 -29.14
C TYR A 239 7.22 2.50 -29.34
N VAL A 240 7.87 2.55 -30.52
CA VAL A 240 9.07 1.73 -30.78
C VAL A 240 10.23 2.09 -29.84
N GLY A 241 10.40 3.38 -29.51
CA GLY A 241 11.38 3.83 -28.53
C GLY A 241 11.10 3.33 -27.12
N MET A 242 9.84 3.32 -26.69
CA MET A 242 9.44 2.71 -25.42
C MET A 242 9.62 1.19 -25.42
N LEU A 243 9.45 0.54 -26.59
CA LEU A 243 9.70 -0.89 -26.75
C LEU A 243 11.20 -1.26 -26.68
N LEU A 244 12.09 -0.37 -27.12
CA LEU A 244 13.56 -0.52 -26.99
C LEU A 244 14.06 -0.28 -25.56
N THR A 245 13.43 0.64 -24.83
CA THR A 245 13.93 1.17 -23.54
C THR A 245 14.29 0.09 -22.51
N PRO A 246 13.53 -1.00 -22.32
CA PRO A 246 13.90 -2.08 -21.42
C PRO A 246 15.30 -2.68 -21.67
N LEU A 247 15.71 -2.79 -22.94
CA LEU A 247 17.01 -3.34 -23.33
C LEU A 247 18.15 -2.31 -23.21
N LEU A 248 17.84 -1.03 -23.04
CA LEU A 248 18.83 0.04 -23.00
C LEU A 248 19.37 0.34 -21.59
N ARG A 249 18.94 -0.36 -20.55
CA ARG A 249 19.22 0.01 -19.15
C ARG A 249 20.68 0.05 -18.75
N GLU A 250 21.49 -0.77 -19.40
CA GLU A 250 22.94 -0.75 -19.20
C GLU A 250 23.60 0.35 -20.03
N ILE A 251 23.20 0.49 -21.30
CA ILE A 251 23.76 1.48 -22.23
C ILE A 251 23.41 2.91 -21.79
N CYS A 252 22.15 3.15 -21.45
CA CYS A 252 21.62 4.42 -20.98
C CYS A 252 20.75 4.20 -19.72
N PRO A 253 21.36 4.29 -18.52
CA PRO A 253 20.64 4.17 -17.25
C PRO A 253 19.52 5.23 -17.06
N PRO A 254 18.56 4.98 -16.13
CA PRO A 254 17.48 5.93 -15.78
C PRO A 254 18.02 7.29 -15.30
N PRO A 255 17.19 8.36 -15.29
CA PRO A 255 15.72 8.35 -15.32
C PRO A 255 15.09 8.18 -16.70
N TYR A 256 13.91 7.55 -16.74
CA TYR A 256 13.07 7.40 -17.94
C TYR A 256 11.73 8.10 -17.71
N LYS A 257 11.15 8.67 -18.77
CA LYS A 257 9.79 9.20 -18.73
C LYS A 257 8.77 8.06 -18.70
N LEU A 258 7.58 8.37 -18.16
CA LEU A 258 6.41 7.49 -18.22
C LEU A 258 5.94 7.32 -19.67
N ALA A 259 5.57 6.13 -20.11
CA ALA A 259 4.81 5.96 -21.35
C ALA A 259 3.32 6.13 -21.05
N ALA A 260 2.64 7.02 -21.76
CA ALA A 260 1.20 7.15 -21.72
C ALA A 260 0.59 6.75 -23.05
N ILE A 261 -0.10 5.60 -23.08
CA ILE A 261 -0.79 5.10 -24.28
C ILE A 261 -2.28 5.49 -24.20
N GLY A 262 -2.64 6.51 -24.97
CA GLY A 262 -3.98 7.10 -25.03
C GLY A 262 -4.74 6.71 -26.28
N ALA A 263 -6.07 6.66 -26.16
CA ALA A 263 -6.98 6.58 -27.31
C ALA A 263 -8.27 7.39 -27.04
N PRO A 264 -8.95 7.91 -28.08
CA PRO A 264 -10.24 8.57 -27.93
C PRO A 264 -11.37 7.66 -27.46
N SER A 265 -11.29 6.36 -27.78
CA SER A 265 -12.37 5.38 -27.56
C SER A 265 -11.83 4.04 -27.04
N PRO A 266 -12.61 3.32 -26.20
CA PRO A 266 -12.29 1.95 -25.80
C PRO A 266 -12.24 1.01 -27.02
N GLY A 267 -11.59 -0.15 -26.87
CA GLY A 267 -11.45 -1.11 -27.97
C GLY A 267 -10.43 -0.73 -29.06
N SER A 268 -9.73 0.41 -28.94
CA SER A 268 -8.77 0.88 -29.95
C SER A 268 -7.44 0.11 -30.00
N GLY A 269 -7.16 -0.76 -29.03
CA GLY A 269 -5.91 -1.54 -28.97
C GLY A 269 -4.84 -1.05 -27.96
N LYS A 270 -5.16 -0.08 -27.09
CA LYS A 270 -4.21 0.49 -26.12
C LYS A 270 -3.61 -0.54 -25.15
N SER A 271 -4.46 -1.38 -24.54
CA SER A 271 -4.01 -2.44 -23.64
C SER A 271 -3.23 -3.54 -24.39
N LEU A 272 -3.53 -3.76 -25.68
CA LEU A 272 -2.77 -4.70 -26.52
C LEU A 272 -1.34 -4.19 -26.79
N LEU A 273 -1.16 -2.89 -27.01
CA LEU A 273 0.17 -2.28 -27.14
C LEU A 273 1.00 -2.44 -25.87
N CYS A 274 0.42 -2.28 -24.68
CA CYS A 274 1.14 -2.55 -23.43
C CYS A 274 1.46 -4.03 -23.25
N ASP A 275 0.49 -4.90 -23.57
CA ASP A 275 0.65 -6.35 -23.50
C ASP A 275 1.81 -6.85 -24.36
N ILE A 276 2.05 -6.24 -25.52
CA ILE A 276 3.22 -6.53 -26.37
C ILE A 276 4.53 -6.21 -25.65
N ILE A 277 4.65 -5.01 -25.03
CA ILE A 277 5.88 -4.62 -24.31
C ILE A 277 6.13 -5.60 -23.15
N ARG A 278 5.08 -5.96 -22.41
CA ARG A 278 5.15 -6.93 -21.30
C ARG A 278 5.48 -8.34 -21.78
N THR A 279 4.84 -8.82 -22.85
CA THR A 279 5.10 -10.15 -23.42
C THR A 279 6.54 -10.28 -23.89
N LEU A 280 7.12 -9.24 -24.49
CA LEU A 280 8.50 -9.27 -24.96
C LEU A 280 9.49 -9.30 -23.79
N HIS A 281 9.40 -8.33 -22.88
CA HIS A 281 10.44 -8.13 -21.85
C HIS A 281 10.15 -8.78 -20.50
N GLY A 282 8.91 -9.17 -20.22
CA GLY A 282 8.38 -9.45 -18.89
C GLY A 282 7.97 -8.16 -18.15
N GLY A 283 7.01 -8.25 -17.24
CA GLY A 283 6.54 -7.08 -16.51
C GLY A 283 5.57 -7.38 -15.37
N VAL A 284 5.22 -6.35 -14.60
CA VAL A 284 4.11 -6.39 -13.63
C VAL A 284 2.93 -5.65 -14.22
N PHE A 285 1.76 -6.27 -14.16
CA PHE A 285 0.50 -5.67 -14.55
C PHE A 285 -0.34 -5.28 -13.32
N ARG A 286 -0.92 -4.08 -13.35
CA ARG A 286 -1.94 -3.63 -12.40
C ARG A 286 -3.16 -3.17 -13.20
N ALA A 287 -4.28 -3.86 -12.99
CA ALA A 287 -5.54 -3.58 -13.70
C ALA A 287 -6.10 -2.18 -13.44
N ASP A 288 -5.75 -1.61 -12.28
CA ASP A 288 -6.23 -0.30 -11.84
C ASP A 288 -5.09 0.60 -11.36
N THR A 289 -5.34 1.90 -11.45
CA THR A 289 -4.45 2.96 -11.01
C THR A 289 -4.69 3.31 -9.53
N PRO A 290 -3.65 3.44 -8.69
CA PRO A 290 -3.80 3.86 -7.29
C PRO A 290 -4.53 5.20 -7.14
N ALA A 291 -5.45 5.29 -6.17
CA ALA A 291 -6.34 6.43 -6.01
C ALA A 291 -5.67 7.65 -5.34
N ASP A 292 -4.69 7.42 -4.46
CA ASP A 292 -4.02 8.48 -3.72
C ASP A 292 -2.51 8.29 -3.57
N SER A 293 -1.83 9.32 -3.03
CA SER A 293 -0.37 9.35 -2.88
C SER A 293 0.17 8.24 -1.97
N GLU A 294 -0.58 7.81 -0.95
CA GLU A 294 -0.17 6.71 -0.08
C GLU A 294 -0.30 5.37 -0.83
N GLU A 295 -1.38 5.17 -1.57
CA GLU A 295 -1.53 3.97 -2.40
C GLU A 295 -0.47 3.89 -3.50
N TRP A 296 -0.15 5.02 -4.16
CA TRP A 296 0.97 5.11 -5.09
C TRP A 296 2.28 4.68 -4.43
N ARG A 297 2.59 5.25 -3.26
CA ARG A 297 3.82 4.92 -2.50
C ARG A 297 3.90 3.43 -2.17
N LYS A 298 2.82 2.86 -1.66
CA LYS A 298 2.74 1.44 -1.28
C LYS A 298 2.90 0.54 -2.50
N SER A 299 2.21 0.86 -3.59
CA SER A 299 2.27 0.10 -4.85
C SER A 299 3.68 0.12 -5.44
N ILE A 300 4.28 1.30 -5.60
CA ILE A 300 5.65 1.48 -6.11
C ILE A 300 6.67 0.73 -5.24
N THR A 301 6.60 0.91 -3.92
CA THR A 301 7.54 0.26 -2.97
C THR A 301 7.40 -1.25 -3.02
N THR A 302 6.18 -1.77 -3.07
CA THR A 302 5.92 -3.22 -3.17
C THR A 302 6.46 -3.79 -4.47
N ILE A 303 6.23 -3.12 -5.61
CA ILE A 303 6.72 -3.56 -6.92
C ILE A 303 8.25 -3.61 -6.92
N LEU A 304 8.91 -2.55 -6.45
CA LEU A 304 10.38 -2.48 -6.44
C LEU A 304 11.04 -3.42 -5.40
N ASP A 305 10.35 -3.80 -4.33
CA ASP A 305 10.83 -4.76 -3.32
C ASP A 305 10.67 -6.21 -3.78
N THR A 306 9.55 -6.53 -4.46
CA THR A 306 9.15 -7.92 -4.75
C THR A 306 9.64 -8.46 -6.09
N THR A 307 9.88 -7.59 -7.09
CA THR A 307 10.22 -8.04 -8.44
C THR A 307 11.40 -7.29 -9.06
N THR A 308 12.04 -7.93 -10.04
CA THR A 308 12.99 -7.30 -10.96
C THR A 308 12.47 -7.23 -12.39
N ALA A 309 11.16 -7.39 -12.60
CA ALA A 309 10.54 -7.31 -13.91
C ALA A 309 10.79 -5.95 -14.58
N PRO A 310 11.12 -5.90 -15.87
CA PRO A 310 11.54 -4.65 -16.47
C PRO A 310 10.40 -3.64 -16.66
N VAL A 311 9.22 -4.10 -17.02
CA VAL A 311 8.08 -3.24 -17.36
C VAL A 311 7.11 -3.20 -16.19
N VAL A 312 6.52 -2.05 -15.92
CA VAL A 312 5.44 -1.89 -14.95
C VAL A 312 4.29 -1.16 -15.61
N GLU A 313 3.13 -1.81 -15.68
CA GLU A 313 1.93 -1.31 -16.34
C GLU A 313 0.81 -1.03 -15.32
N PHE A 314 0.18 0.13 -15.47
CA PHE A 314 -1.09 0.48 -14.84
C PHE A 314 -2.15 0.73 -15.91
N ASP A 315 -3.20 -0.08 -15.94
CA ASP A 315 -4.29 0.07 -16.90
C ASP A 315 -5.38 1.02 -16.36
N ASN A 316 -6.24 1.48 -17.27
CA ASN A 316 -7.46 2.23 -16.99
C ASN A 316 -7.30 3.51 -16.15
N VAL A 317 -6.30 4.34 -16.45
CA VAL A 317 -6.26 5.70 -15.88
C VAL A 317 -7.47 6.49 -16.39
N SER A 318 -8.31 6.95 -15.45
CA SER A 318 -9.46 7.79 -15.72
C SER A 318 -9.18 9.26 -15.34
N GLY A 319 -9.52 10.18 -16.23
CA GLY A 319 -9.40 11.62 -15.99
C GLY A 319 -7.97 12.14 -16.00
N THR A 320 -7.67 13.10 -15.12
CA THR A 320 -6.37 13.77 -15.05
C THR A 320 -5.39 13.02 -14.15
N LEU A 321 -4.31 12.49 -14.71
CA LEU A 321 -3.21 11.89 -13.95
C LEU A 321 -2.33 12.99 -13.34
N LYS A 322 -2.47 13.22 -12.03
CA LYS A 322 -1.66 14.17 -11.25
C LYS A 322 -1.16 13.51 -9.98
N SER A 323 0.11 13.12 -9.95
CA SER A 323 0.73 12.47 -8.78
C SER A 323 2.16 12.99 -8.53
N PRO A 324 2.39 13.75 -7.43
CA PRO A 324 3.74 14.17 -7.03
C PRO A 324 4.66 12.98 -6.73
N VAL A 325 4.09 11.87 -6.25
CA VAL A 325 4.82 10.64 -5.93
C VAL A 325 5.35 9.98 -7.21
N LEU A 326 4.48 9.81 -8.22
CA LEU A 326 4.86 9.28 -9.52
C LEU A 326 5.85 10.21 -10.24
N ALA A 327 5.62 11.52 -10.17
CA ALA A 327 6.58 12.49 -10.70
C ALA A 327 7.95 12.30 -10.05
N GLY A 328 8.02 12.27 -8.72
CA GLY A 328 9.27 12.07 -7.97
C GLY A 328 10.01 10.79 -8.35
N LEU A 329 9.28 9.67 -8.48
CA LEU A 329 9.81 8.40 -8.96
C LEU A 329 10.51 8.54 -10.32
N LEU A 330 9.85 9.17 -11.29
CA LEU A 330 10.36 9.31 -12.67
C LEU A 330 11.61 10.18 -12.78
N THR A 331 11.91 11.01 -11.78
CA THR A 331 13.14 11.83 -11.75
C THR A 331 14.31 11.22 -11.02
N SER A 332 14.10 10.14 -10.26
CA SER A 332 15.16 9.54 -9.45
C SER A 332 15.51 8.15 -9.96
N PRO A 333 16.81 7.84 -10.19
CA PRO A 333 17.25 6.48 -10.50
C PRO A 333 17.19 5.55 -9.28
N VAL A 334 16.90 6.07 -8.09
CA VAL A 334 16.77 5.32 -6.84
C VAL A 334 15.47 5.69 -6.14
N TRP A 335 14.73 4.67 -5.72
CA TRP A 335 13.57 4.80 -4.86
C TRP A 335 13.95 4.44 -3.42
N SER A 336 13.50 5.22 -2.45
CA SER A 336 13.69 4.94 -1.03
C SER A 336 12.43 5.27 -0.26
N ASP A 337 11.85 4.28 0.41
CA ASP A 337 10.67 4.48 1.25
C ASP A 337 10.59 3.45 2.39
N ARG A 338 9.75 3.69 3.39
CA ARG A 338 9.54 2.77 4.52
C ARG A 338 8.69 1.58 4.09
N ARG A 339 9.10 0.40 4.54
CA ARG A 339 8.33 -0.83 4.35
C ARG A 339 7.03 -0.75 5.16
N LEU A 340 5.91 -1.17 4.57
CA LEU A 340 4.63 -1.27 5.26
C LEU A 340 4.73 -2.19 6.48
N GLY A 341 4.28 -1.71 7.65
CA GLY A 341 4.24 -2.50 8.88
C GLY A 341 5.60 -2.72 9.56
N ALA A 342 6.69 -2.13 9.06
CA ALA A 342 8.02 -2.21 9.66
C ALA A 342 8.70 -0.83 9.73
N THR A 343 9.70 -0.69 10.60
CA THR A 343 10.54 0.52 10.69
C THR A 343 11.68 0.52 9.66
N GLU A 344 11.85 -0.57 8.91
CA GLU A 344 12.90 -0.76 7.89
C GLU A 344 12.63 0.08 6.63
N THR A 345 13.67 0.67 6.05
CA THR A 345 13.60 1.43 4.79
C THR A 345 14.01 0.52 3.62
N VAL A 346 13.16 0.44 2.61
CA VAL A 346 13.46 -0.22 1.33
C VAL A 346 14.13 0.79 0.42
N THR A 347 15.34 0.49 -0.03
CA THR A 347 16.03 1.25 -1.08
C THR A 347 16.22 0.36 -2.30
N ALA A 348 15.69 0.79 -3.45
CA ALA A 348 15.71 0.02 -4.69
C ALA A 348 16.12 0.89 -5.88
N LYS A 349 16.80 0.30 -6.86
CA LYS A 349 17.08 0.99 -8.14
C LYS A 349 15.77 1.10 -8.93
N ASN A 350 15.44 2.30 -9.38
CA ASN A 350 14.35 2.55 -10.31
C ASN A 350 14.88 2.51 -11.75
N ASP A 351 15.10 1.32 -12.30
CA ASP A 351 15.47 1.11 -13.70
C ASP A 351 14.32 0.54 -14.53
N ARG A 352 13.08 0.72 -14.07
CA ARG A 352 11.85 0.20 -14.68
C ARG A 352 11.33 1.13 -15.77
N THR A 353 10.67 0.54 -16.76
CA THR A 353 9.87 1.28 -17.74
C THR A 353 8.44 1.30 -17.25
N TRP A 354 7.95 2.47 -16.87
CA TRP A 354 6.60 2.66 -16.36
C TRP A 354 5.66 3.00 -17.51
N VAL A 355 4.52 2.34 -17.57
CA VAL A 355 3.53 2.48 -18.64
C VAL A 355 2.15 2.67 -18.02
N VAL A 356 1.39 3.62 -18.54
CA VAL A 356 -0.03 3.83 -18.21
C VAL A 356 -0.87 3.84 -19.48
N THR A 357 -2.12 3.40 -19.37
CA THR A 357 -3.12 3.55 -20.44
C THR A 357 -4.29 4.40 -19.96
N GLY A 358 -5.00 5.03 -20.88
CA GLY A 358 -6.25 5.71 -20.54
C GLY A 358 -7.05 6.11 -21.78
N ASN A 359 -8.36 6.30 -21.60
CA ASN A 359 -9.20 6.92 -22.62
C ASN A 359 -9.24 8.43 -22.36
N ASN A 360 -8.89 9.25 -23.36
CA ASN A 360 -8.86 10.72 -23.23
C ASN A 360 -8.16 11.22 -21.94
N MET A 361 -7.08 10.53 -21.54
CA MET A 361 -6.34 10.87 -20.33
C MET A 361 -5.64 12.21 -20.50
N SER A 362 -5.76 13.07 -19.48
CA SER A 362 -5.01 14.32 -19.38
C SER A 362 -3.89 14.19 -18.33
N LEU A 363 -2.82 14.96 -18.50
CA LEU A 363 -1.68 14.95 -17.58
C LEU A 363 -1.64 16.25 -16.79
N GLY A 364 -1.49 16.15 -15.47
CA GLY A 364 -1.47 17.30 -14.58
C GLY A 364 -0.10 17.59 -13.97
N GLY A 365 0.19 18.87 -13.75
CA GLY A 365 1.37 19.33 -13.02
C GLY A 365 2.70 18.86 -13.65
N ASP A 366 3.57 18.30 -12.83
CA ASP A 366 4.92 17.92 -13.25
C ASP A 366 4.97 16.72 -14.21
N LEU A 367 3.89 15.94 -14.32
CA LEU A 367 3.84 14.76 -15.18
C LEU A 367 3.80 15.12 -16.67
N VAL A 368 3.34 16.32 -17.04
CA VAL A 368 3.27 16.78 -18.44
C VAL A 368 4.63 16.67 -19.14
N ARG A 369 5.71 17.11 -18.49
CA ARG A 369 7.07 17.04 -19.03
C ARG A 369 7.81 15.72 -18.75
N ARG A 370 7.23 14.84 -17.92
CA ARG A 370 7.83 13.57 -17.47
C ARG A 370 7.17 12.35 -18.14
N THR A 371 6.40 12.56 -19.20
CA THR A 371 5.63 11.54 -19.90
C THR A 371 5.86 11.63 -21.40
N VAL A 372 6.12 10.49 -22.04
CA VAL A 372 6.07 10.30 -23.49
C VAL A 372 4.66 9.86 -23.86
N GLN A 373 3.97 10.67 -24.65
CA GLN A 373 2.61 10.37 -25.09
C GLN A 373 2.62 9.56 -26.39
N ILE A 374 1.77 8.54 -26.44
CA ILE A 374 1.54 7.68 -27.60
C ILE A 374 0.03 7.64 -27.80
N THR A 375 -0.46 8.18 -28.91
CA THR A 375 -1.90 8.18 -29.22
C THR A 375 -2.19 7.29 -30.42
N ILE A 376 -3.18 6.42 -30.25
CA ILE A 376 -3.82 5.70 -31.34
C ILE A 376 -5.25 6.22 -31.54
N ASP A 377 -5.62 6.44 -32.79
CA ASP A 377 -6.95 6.91 -33.19
C ASP A 377 -7.43 6.16 -34.44
N PRO A 378 -8.24 5.10 -34.27
CA PRO A 378 -8.82 4.36 -35.39
C PRO A 378 -9.78 5.17 -36.27
N GLY A 379 -10.22 6.37 -35.85
CA GLY A 379 -11.12 7.22 -36.64
C GLY A 379 -12.52 6.65 -36.87
N VAL A 380 -12.93 5.65 -36.09
CA VAL A 380 -14.24 4.97 -36.21
C VAL A 380 -14.98 4.90 -34.87
N PRO A 381 -16.32 4.95 -34.84
CA PRO A 381 -17.09 4.97 -33.58
C PRO A 381 -17.03 3.68 -32.74
N HIS A 382 -16.78 2.53 -33.38
CA HIS A 382 -16.73 1.21 -32.75
C HIS A 382 -15.46 0.45 -33.15
N PRO A 383 -14.27 0.85 -32.68
CA PRO A 383 -13.01 0.21 -33.06
C PRO A 383 -12.98 -1.30 -32.75
N GLU A 384 -13.69 -1.75 -31.72
CA GLU A 384 -13.79 -3.15 -31.29
C GLU A 384 -14.46 -4.08 -32.31
N LYS A 385 -15.18 -3.53 -33.29
CA LYS A 385 -15.88 -4.29 -34.33
C LYS A 385 -15.05 -4.51 -35.60
N ARG A 386 -13.85 -3.94 -35.66
CA ARG A 386 -12.91 -4.19 -36.77
C ARG A 386 -12.57 -5.68 -36.83
N ASN A 387 -12.50 -6.24 -38.04
CA ASN A 387 -12.25 -7.67 -38.26
C ASN A 387 -11.27 -7.94 -39.42
N ASP A 388 -10.81 -6.87 -40.06
CA ASP A 388 -9.91 -6.83 -41.20
C ASP A 388 -8.43 -6.67 -40.77
N PHE A 389 -8.06 -7.28 -39.64
CA PHE A 389 -6.68 -7.26 -39.15
C PHE A 389 -5.78 -8.15 -40.00
N THR A 390 -4.61 -7.63 -40.36
CA THR A 390 -3.52 -8.36 -41.04
C THR A 390 -3.10 -9.58 -40.21
N ILE A 391 -2.97 -9.39 -38.89
CA ILE A 391 -2.67 -10.46 -37.93
C ILE A 391 -3.90 -10.68 -37.04
N LYS A 392 -4.67 -11.74 -37.32
CA LYS A 392 -5.93 -12.03 -36.62
C LYS A 392 -5.76 -12.29 -35.12
N ASP A 393 -4.76 -13.08 -34.75
CA ASP A 393 -4.39 -13.36 -33.35
C ASP A 393 -3.01 -12.76 -33.08
N LEU A 394 -2.96 -11.46 -32.81
CA LEU A 394 -1.71 -10.76 -32.57
C LEU A 394 -1.00 -11.28 -31.31
N LYS A 395 -1.74 -11.62 -30.25
CA LYS A 395 -1.16 -12.13 -29.01
C LYS A 395 -0.45 -13.46 -29.23
N GLY A 396 -1.13 -14.43 -29.85
CA GLY A 396 -0.53 -15.71 -30.21
C GLY A 396 0.63 -15.54 -31.19
N TRP A 397 0.51 -14.63 -32.17
CA TRP A 397 1.57 -14.35 -33.14
C TRP A 397 2.83 -13.76 -32.47
N VAL A 398 2.66 -12.83 -31.54
CA VAL A 398 3.75 -12.22 -30.76
C VAL A 398 4.37 -13.25 -29.83
N GLY A 399 3.57 -14.07 -29.13
CA GLY A 399 4.07 -15.16 -28.28
C GLY A 399 4.96 -16.15 -29.07
N GLN A 400 4.49 -16.59 -30.24
CA GLN A 400 5.25 -17.51 -31.12
C GLN A 400 6.52 -16.88 -31.69
N ARG A 401 6.56 -15.56 -31.88
CA ARG A 401 7.70 -14.82 -32.46
C ARG A 401 8.47 -14.01 -31.42
N ARG A 402 8.22 -14.20 -30.13
CA ARG A 402 8.82 -13.43 -29.04
C ARG A 402 10.34 -13.35 -29.18
N GLY A 403 10.99 -14.49 -29.43
CA GLY A 403 12.44 -14.56 -29.63
C GLY A 403 12.93 -13.79 -30.86
N ALA A 404 12.22 -13.87 -31.99
CA ALA A 404 12.55 -13.13 -33.21
C ALA A 404 12.37 -11.61 -33.04
N LEU A 405 11.32 -11.18 -32.32
CA LEU A 405 11.05 -9.77 -32.01
C LEU A 405 12.12 -9.18 -31.08
N ILE A 406 12.52 -9.91 -30.04
CA ILE A 406 13.65 -9.51 -29.18
C ILE A 406 14.94 -9.44 -30.00
N GLY A 407 15.19 -10.44 -30.85
CA GLY A 407 16.35 -10.47 -31.75
C GLY A 407 16.39 -9.27 -32.70
N ALA A 408 15.24 -8.87 -33.25
CA ALA A 408 15.11 -7.67 -34.07
C ALA A 408 15.47 -6.40 -33.29
N LEU A 409 14.91 -6.21 -32.09
CA LEU A 409 15.24 -5.05 -31.24
C LEU A 409 16.74 -4.99 -30.90
N LEU A 410 17.34 -6.13 -30.53
CA LEU A 410 18.77 -6.22 -30.25
C LEU A 410 19.63 -5.95 -31.49
N THR A 411 19.18 -6.38 -32.68
CA THR A 411 19.85 -6.11 -33.95
C THR A 411 19.90 -4.61 -34.24
N LEU A 412 18.80 -3.88 -34.01
CA LEU A 412 18.77 -2.42 -34.16
C LEU A 412 19.74 -1.73 -33.21
N ILE A 413 19.76 -2.15 -31.94
CA ILE A 413 20.70 -1.61 -30.93
C ILE A 413 22.14 -1.90 -31.34
N ARG A 414 22.43 -3.14 -31.76
CA ARG A 414 23.79 -3.56 -32.11
C ARG A 414 24.30 -2.85 -33.37
N ALA A 415 23.47 -2.70 -34.39
CA ALA A 415 23.80 -1.95 -35.60
C ALA A 415 24.21 -0.51 -35.26
N TRP A 416 23.41 0.17 -34.43
CA TRP A 416 23.70 1.52 -33.96
C TRP A 416 25.00 1.62 -33.14
N VAL A 417 25.29 0.64 -32.28
CA VAL A 417 26.56 0.57 -31.53
C VAL A 417 27.75 0.43 -32.48
N VAL A 418 27.67 -0.49 -33.44
CA VAL A 418 28.74 -0.74 -34.43
C VAL A 418 28.97 0.49 -35.32
N ALA A 419 27.93 1.25 -35.62
CA ALA A 419 28.02 2.52 -36.33
C ALA A 419 28.65 3.67 -35.51
N GLY A 420 29.13 3.40 -34.28
CA GLY A 420 29.80 4.39 -33.43
C GLY A 420 28.84 5.25 -32.60
N ARG A 421 27.61 4.76 -32.35
CA ARG A 421 26.59 5.42 -31.51
C ARG A 421 26.24 6.84 -31.97
N PRO A 422 25.87 7.05 -33.25
CA PRO A 422 25.49 8.37 -33.73
C PRO A 422 24.28 8.90 -32.95
N LEU A 423 24.41 10.10 -32.38
CA LEU A 423 23.36 10.78 -31.60
C LEU A 423 22.75 11.93 -32.41
N ARG A 424 21.42 12.10 -32.32
CA ARG A 424 20.73 13.29 -32.81
C ARG A 424 20.61 14.31 -31.67
N ARG A 425 21.58 15.21 -31.54
CA ARG A 425 21.67 16.14 -30.41
C ARG A 425 20.45 17.08 -30.35
N LYS A 426 19.75 17.09 -29.22
CA LYS A 426 18.70 18.08 -28.91
C LYS A 426 19.30 19.23 -28.08
N ALA A 427 18.76 20.44 -28.23
CA ALA A 427 19.15 21.59 -27.41
C ALA A 427 18.52 21.50 -26.00
N GLY A 428 19.26 21.85 -24.96
CA GLY A 428 18.77 21.90 -23.57
C GLY A 428 19.52 21.01 -22.57
N ALA A 429 19.23 21.21 -21.28
CA ALA A 429 19.84 20.52 -20.14
C ALA A 429 18.79 19.71 -19.34
N ASP A 430 17.99 18.90 -20.05
CA ASP A 430 16.99 18.02 -19.42
C ASP A 430 17.64 16.72 -18.89
N SER A 431 17.20 16.27 -17.72
CA SER A 431 17.55 14.99 -17.08
C SER A 431 17.28 13.75 -17.95
N TYR A 432 16.34 13.83 -18.91
CA TYR A 432 16.01 12.74 -19.83
C TYR A 432 16.80 12.77 -21.14
N ARG A 433 17.60 13.81 -21.37
CA ARG A 433 18.24 14.09 -22.66
C ARG A 433 19.06 12.91 -23.19
N ALA A 434 19.90 12.32 -22.34
CA ALA A 434 20.78 11.22 -22.76
C ALA A 434 19.99 10.01 -23.28
N TRP A 435 18.88 9.69 -22.63
CA TRP A 435 17.98 8.62 -23.03
C TRP A 435 17.26 8.94 -24.34
N ILE A 436 16.68 10.15 -24.45
CA ILE A 436 15.99 10.60 -25.66
C ILE A 436 16.94 10.58 -26.86
N GLU A 437 18.15 11.15 -26.74
CA GLU A 437 19.15 11.18 -27.83
C GLU A 437 19.63 9.77 -28.22
N THR A 438 19.71 8.85 -27.26
CA THR A 438 20.09 7.46 -27.51
C THR A 438 19.01 6.73 -28.31
N VAL A 439 17.75 6.84 -27.88
CA VAL A 439 16.60 6.24 -28.58
C VAL A 439 16.45 6.84 -29.97
N ASP A 440 16.47 8.17 -30.09
CA ASP A 440 16.44 8.87 -31.40
C ASP A 440 17.61 8.47 -32.30
N GLY A 441 18.80 8.22 -31.72
CA GLY A 441 19.96 7.74 -32.45
C GLY A 441 19.75 6.35 -33.05
N ILE A 442 19.18 5.42 -32.26
CA ILE A 442 18.88 4.05 -32.70
C ILE A 442 17.80 4.06 -33.79
N LEU A 443 16.67 4.74 -33.54
CA LEU A 443 15.57 4.86 -34.50
C LEU A 443 16.05 5.52 -35.80
N GLY A 444 16.83 6.59 -35.68
CA GLY A 444 17.37 7.33 -36.79
C GLY A 444 18.39 6.54 -37.62
N HIS A 445 19.20 5.68 -36.98
CA HIS A 445 20.11 4.77 -37.68
C HIS A 445 19.37 3.62 -38.37
N ALA A 446 18.29 3.13 -37.76
CA ALA A 446 17.42 2.11 -38.34
C ALA A 446 16.55 2.62 -39.52
N GLY A 447 16.51 3.93 -39.75
CA GLY A 447 15.66 4.54 -40.77
C GLY A 447 14.18 4.61 -40.39
N ILE A 448 13.86 4.50 -39.09
CA ILE A 448 12.49 4.67 -38.59
C ILE A 448 12.16 6.17 -38.57
N SER A 449 11.05 6.52 -39.22
CA SER A 449 10.54 7.90 -39.32
C SER A 449 9.97 8.40 -37.99
N GLY A 450 9.85 9.73 -37.86
CA GLY A 450 9.41 10.39 -36.63
C GLY A 450 10.57 10.79 -35.71
N THR A 451 10.23 11.41 -34.59
CA THR A 451 11.19 11.80 -33.53
C THR A 451 10.66 11.36 -32.19
N PHE A 452 11.46 10.64 -31.43
CA PHE A 452 11.15 10.19 -30.09
C PHE A 452 11.07 11.38 -29.13
N ASP A 453 9.96 11.49 -28.39
CA ASP A 453 9.66 12.63 -27.50
C ASP A 453 9.91 13.98 -28.20
N GLY A 454 9.41 14.09 -29.44
CA GLY A 454 9.43 15.31 -30.24
C GLY A 454 8.26 16.24 -29.90
N ALA A 455 8.38 17.52 -30.25
CA ALA A 455 7.33 18.53 -30.02
C ALA A 455 5.97 18.11 -30.65
N ASP A 456 5.99 17.44 -31.79
CA ASP A 456 4.79 16.96 -32.49
C ASP A 456 4.03 15.86 -31.73
N SER A 457 4.70 15.17 -30.80
CA SER A 457 4.09 14.19 -29.89
C SER A 457 3.63 14.79 -28.57
N GLN A 458 4.10 16.00 -28.24
CA GLN A 458 3.65 16.75 -27.07
C GLN A 458 2.34 17.45 -27.40
N ARG A 459 1.26 16.68 -27.48
CA ARG A 459 -0.06 17.28 -27.55
C ARG A 459 -0.32 17.99 -26.24
N ILE A 460 -0.39 19.31 -26.34
CA ILE A 460 -0.88 20.21 -25.31
C ILE A 460 -2.34 19.83 -25.06
N THR A 461 -2.54 18.89 -24.14
CA THR A 461 -3.59 19.03 -23.15
C THR A 461 -2.85 19.39 -21.88
N VAL A 462 -2.21 20.56 -21.91
CA VAL A 462 -1.78 21.26 -20.71
C VAL A 462 -3.06 21.39 -19.89
N GLY A 463 -3.03 20.88 -18.66
CA GLY A 463 -4.08 21.22 -17.71
C GLY A 463 -4.26 22.73 -17.75
N ASP A 464 -5.50 23.12 -18.06
CA ASP A 464 -6.09 24.45 -18.21
C ASP A 464 -5.42 25.57 -17.40
N ASP A 465 -4.80 25.26 -16.26
CA ASP A 465 -4.02 26.14 -15.39
C ASP A 465 -3.28 27.29 -16.13
N ASP A 466 -2.25 27.07 -16.95
CA ASP A 466 -1.42 28.21 -17.40
C ASP A 466 -2.11 29.16 -18.40
N GLU A 467 -3.13 28.70 -19.13
CA GLU A 467 -4.01 29.52 -19.99
C GLU A 467 -5.11 30.22 -19.16
N GLU A 468 -5.81 29.50 -18.27
CA GLU A 468 -6.74 30.08 -17.30
C GLU A 468 -6.09 31.21 -16.48
N TRP A 469 -4.82 31.02 -16.10
CA TRP A 469 -4.07 32.00 -15.33
C TRP A 469 -3.63 33.19 -16.15
N ARG A 470 -3.37 33.01 -17.45
CA ARG A 470 -3.13 34.12 -18.34
C ARG A 470 -4.38 34.99 -18.43
N ASP A 471 -5.54 34.38 -18.70
CA ASP A 471 -6.81 35.09 -18.82
C ASP A 471 -7.19 35.79 -17.50
N PHE A 472 -6.97 35.13 -16.37
CA PHE A 472 -7.15 35.74 -15.04
C PHE A 472 -6.25 36.96 -14.85
N LEU A 473 -4.93 36.82 -15.07
CA LEU A 473 -3.98 37.92 -14.84
C LEU A 473 -4.19 39.07 -15.84
N GLU A 474 -4.60 38.79 -17.07
CA GLU A 474 -5.00 39.80 -18.06
C GLU A 474 -6.26 40.55 -17.61
N ALA A 475 -7.27 39.85 -17.07
CA ALA A 475 -8.46 40.49 -16.49
C ALA A 475 -8.12 41.36 -15.27
N VAL A 476 -7.19 40.91 -14.42
CA VAL A 476 -6.65 41.72 -13.30
C VAL A 476 -5.91 42.95 -13.82
N HIS A 477 -5.07 42.79 -14.85
CA HIS A 477 -4.32 43.88 -15.45
C HIS A 477 -5.23 44.95 -16.07
N CYS A 478 -6.32 44.55 -16.73
CA CYS A 478 -7.32 45.49 -17.24
C CYS A 478 -7.95 46.38 -16.14
N GLN A 479 -8.07 45.88 -14.90
CA GLN A 479 -8.63 46.65 -13.78
C GLN A 479 -7.61 47.50 -13.03
N PHE A 480 -6.40 46.98 -12.83
CA PHE A 480 -5.42 47.60 -11.95
C PHE A 480 -4.22 48.20 -12.69
N GLY A 481 -3.99 47.85 -13.96
CA GLY A 481 -2.76 48.16 -14.68
C GLY A 481 -1.53 47.70 -13.89
N GLU A 482 -0.52 48.56 -13.83
CA GLU A 482 0.69 48.34 -13.03
C GLU A 482 0.54 48.76 -11.55
N ARG A 483 -0.65 49.24 -11.13
CA ARG A 483 -0.88 49.70 -9.76
C ARG A 483 -0.81 48.52 -8.79
N ALA A 484 -0.25 48.76 -7.61
CA ALA A 484 -0.30 47.80 -6.52
C ALA A 484 -1.71 47.69 -5.92
N TRP A 485 -2.13 46.47 -5.61
CA TRP A 485 -3.44 46.11 -5.05
C TRP A 485 -3.33 45.03 -3.98
N THR A 486 -4.30 44.99 -3.07
CA THR A 486 -4.46 43.92 -2.09
C THR A 486 -5.44 42.86 -2.58
N VAL A 487 -5.34 41.63 -2.06
CA VAL A 487 -6.29 40.55 -2.39
C VAL A 487 -7.74 40.94 -2.08
N LYS A 488 -7.96 41.76 -1.05
CA LYS A 488 -9.29 42.26 -0.70
C LYS A 488 -9.85 43.20 -1.77
N GLU A 489 -9.01 44.09 -2.30
CA GLU A 489 -9.39 45.01 -3.39
C GLU A 489 -9.66 44.26 -4.69
N LEU A 490 -8.85 43.24 -5.01
CA LEU A 490 -9.06 42.39 -6.17
C LEU A 490 -10.41 41.65 -6.09
N LEU A 491 -10.69 40.99 -4.97
CA LEU A 491 -11.92 40.23 -4.80
C LEU A 491 -13.18 41.10 -4.76
N ALA A 492 -13.06 42.38 -4.42
CA ALA A 492 -14.18 43.33 -4.47
C ALA A 492 -14.62 43.66 -5.91
N LEU A 493 -13.78 43.36 -6.91
CA LEU A 493 -14.06 43.57 -8.33
C LEU A 493 -14.52 42.30 -9.05
N VAL A 494 -14.60 41.16 -8.36
CA VAL A 494 -15.09 39.90 -8.94
C VAL A 494 -16.61 39.85 -8.81
N SER A 495 -17.35 39.67 -9.91
CA SER A 495 -18.83 39.61 -9.90
C SER A 495 -19.41 38.43 -10.69
N GLU A 496 -20.64 38.04 -10.34
CA GLU A 496 -21.43 36.98 -10.99
C GLU A 496 -22.20 37.48 -12.24
N ASP A 497 -22.33 38.80 -12.43
CA ASP A 497 -23.12 39.39 -13.52
C ASP A 497 -22.45 39.29 -14.90
N HIS A 498 -22.83 38.28 -15.70
CA HIS A 498 -22.50 38.24 -17.14
C HIS A 498 -23.36 39.23 -17.93
N HIS A 499 -22.88 40.45 -18.16
CA HIS A 499 -23.42 41.30 -19.23
C HIS A 499 -22.78 40.93 -20.57
N VAL A 500 -23.34 39.93 -21.24
CA VAL A 500 -23.09 39.66 -22.66
C VAL A 500 -23.89 40.69 -23.47
N GLY A 501 -23.30 41.86 -23.69
CA GLY A 501 -23.76 42.81 -24.69
C GLY A 501 -23.01 42.57 -26.00
N THR A 502 -23.69 42.01 -27.00
CA THR A 502 -23.26 42.04 -28.40
C THR A 502 -23.29 43.48 -28.90
N GLY A 503 -22.19 44.20 -28.74
CA GLY A 503 -22.01 45.58 -29.21
C GLY A 503 -20.53 45.83 -29.48
N GLU A 504 -20.25 46.61 -30.53
CA GLU A 504 -18.92 46.87 -31.08
C GLU A 504 -17.86 47.22 -30.02
N PHE A 505 -16.64 46.74 -30.24
CA PHE A 505 -15.45 46.99 -29.42
C PHE A 505 -15.13 48.48 -29.36
N ASP A 506 -15.58 49.16 -28.30
CA ASP A 506 -15.18 50.54 -28.00
C ASP A 506 -14.11 50.55 -26.88
N GLN A 507 -12.88 50.90 -27.26
CA GLN A 507 -11.70 50.93 -26.37
C GLN A 507 -11.84 51.94 -25.22
N ALA A 508 -12.80 52.86 -25.27
CA ALA A 508 -13.00 53.89 -24.25
C ALA A 508 -13.65 53.38 -22.93
N ASN A 509 -14.22 52.16 -22.90
CA ASN A 509 -14.99 51.63 -21.75
C ASN A 509 -14.34 50.45 -20.99
N ALA A 510 -13.10 50.08 -21.30
CA ALA A 510 -12.42 48.92 -20.68
C ALA A 510 -12.21 49.05 -19.16
N ALA A 511 -12.11 50.28 -18.63
CA ALA A 511 -11.74 50.55 -17.24
C ALA A 511 -12.86 50.37 -16.19
N ARG A 512 -14.03 49.82 -16.55
CA ARG A 512 -15.20 49.71 -15.65
C ARG A 512 -15.93 48.36 -15.64
N ARG A 513 -15.44 47.34 -16.35
CA ARG A 513 -16.07 46.00 -16.29
C ARG A 513 -15.54 45.20 -15.09
N PRO A 514 -16.40 44.60 -14.25
CA PRO A 514 -15.95 43.71 -13.19
C PRO A 514 -15.23 42.47 -13.77
N ILE A 515 -14.34 41.87 -12.99
CA ILE A 515 -13.67 40.60 -13.34
C ILE A 515 -14.73 39.50 -13.24
N PRO A 516 -15.07 38.81 -14.34
CA PRO A 516 -16.13 37.84 -14.30
C PRO A 516 -15.67 36.59 -13.54
N LEU A 517 -16.59 35.95 -12.82
CA LEU A 517 -16.26 34.83 -11.92
C LEU A 517 -15.64 33.63 -12.65
N ASP A 518 -16.00 33.42 -13.91
CA ASP A 518 -15.46 32.39 -14.81
C ASP A 518 -14.02 32.66 -15.27
N ALA A 519 -13.52 33.90 -15.14
CA ALA A 519 -12.11 34.21 -15.31
C ALA A 519 -11.26 33.80 -14.10
N LEU A 520 -11.86 33.29 -13.01
CA LEU A 520 -11.10 32.66 -11.93
C LEU A 520 -10.61 31.27 -12.38
N PRO A 521 -9.35 30.91 -12.10
CA PRO A 521 -8.83 29.57 -12.33
C PRO A 521 -9.68 28.50 -11.66
N ALA A 522 -9.87 27.34 -12.29
CA ALA A 522 -10.89 26.35 -11.92
C ALA A 522 -10.80 25.93 -10.44
N GLU A 523 -9.60 25.73 -9.88
CA GLU A 523 -9.41 25.38 -8.47
C GLU A 523 -9.91 26.47 -7.49
N LEU A 524 -9.92 27.74 -7.91
CA LEU A 524 -10.44 28.87 -7.15
C LEU A 524 -11.92 29.09 -7.44
N GLY A 525 -12.35 28.99 -8.70
CA GLY A 525 -13.75 29.04 -9.12
C GLY A 525 -14.59 27.97 -8.43
N GLU A 526 -14.15 26.71 -8.43
CA GLU A 526 -14.81 25.62 -7.72
C GLU A 526 -14.89 25.85 -6.21
N LYS A 527 -13.90 26.50 -5.60
CA LYS A 527 -13.93 26.84 -4.16
C LYS A 527 -14.94 27.94 -3.86
N VAL A 528 -15.15 28.88 -4.79
CA VAL A 528 -16.21 29.89 -4.67
C VAL A 528 -17.57 29.22 -4.85
N VAL A 529 -17.73 28.32 -5.83
CA VAL A 529 -18.98 27.59 -6.08
C VAL A 529 -19.35 26.64 -4.94
N ARG A 530 -18.37 25.91 -4.36
CA ARG A 530 -18.59 25.01 -3.21
C ARG A 530 -18.80 25.75 -1.89
N GLY A 531 -18.25 26.94 -1.73
CA GLY A 531 -18.39 27.76 -0.54
C GLY A 531 -19.44 28.84 -0.75
N ARG A 532 -20.71 28.62 -0.39
CA ARG A 532 -21.84 29.59 -0.49
C ARG A 532 -21.70 30.90 0.33
N LEU A 533 -20.48 31.42 0.52
CA LEU A 533 -20.10 32.55 1.38
C LEU A 533 -19.40 33.69 0.60
N GLY A 534 -19.51 33.68 -0.73
CA GLY A 534 -18.99 34.71 -1.62
C GLY A 534 -17.47 34.66 -1.83
N VAL A 535 -16.99 35.48 -2.78
CA VAL A 535 -15.57 35.54 -3.21
C VAL A 535 -14.58 35.86 -2.07
N GLY A 536 -15.04 36.37 -0.92
CA GLY A 536 -14.20 36.63 0.25
C GLY A 536 -13.56 35.39 0.90
N VAL A 537 -14.15 34.19 0.74
CA VAL A 537 -13.63 32.94 1.34
C VAL A 537 -12.31 32.52 0.71
N ILE A 538 -12.09 32.85 -0.55
CA ILE A 538 -10.86 32.50 -1.27
C ILE A 538 -9.71 33.48 -0.99
N ALA A 539 -9.88 34.56 -0.22
CA ALA A 539 -8.83 35.57 0.00
C ALA A 539 -7.51 34.99 0.55
N LYS A 540 -7.59 34.08 1.52
CA LYS A 540 -6.38 33.42 2.06
C LYS A 540 -5.76 32.45 1.06
N SER A 541 -6.60 31.71 0.33
CA SER A 541 -6.17 30.77 -0.71
C SER A 541 -5.48 31.50 -1.84
N LEU A 542 -6.12 32.54 -2.40
CA LEU A 542 -5.60 33.42 -3.45
C LEU A 542 -4.31 34.12 -3.02
N GLY A 543 -4.23 34.64 -1.79
CA GLY A 543 -2.98 35.25 -1.29
C GLY A 543 -1.81 34.26 -1.16
N ARG A 544 -2.07 33.03 -0.71
CA ARG A 544 -1.05 31.95 -0.68
C ARG A 544 -0.67 31.54 -2.11
N TRP A 545 -1.64 31.53 -3.01
CA TRP A 545 -1.45 31.19 -4.42
C TRP A 545 -0.59 32.21 -5.17
N LEU A 546 -0.89 33.51 -5.03
CA LEU A 546 -0.08 34.61 -5.58
C LEU A 546 1.36 34.57 -5.07
N THR A 547 1.58 34.13 -3.82
CA THR A 547 2.93 33.93 -3.27
C THR A 547 3.68 32.79 -3.94
N ASN A 548 3.00 31.68 -4.23
CA ASN A 548 3.62 30.54 -4.92
C ASN A 548 3.90 30.83 -6.41
N ARG A 549 3.24 31.83 -6.99
CA ARG A 549 3.38 32.22 -8.40
C ARG A 549 4.10 33.55 -8.62
N GLU A 550 4.63 34.16 -7.56
CA GLU A 550 5.35 35.43 -7.66
C GLU A 550 6.53 35.31 -8.65
N GLY A 551 6.48 36.07 -9.75
CA GLY A 551 7.50 36.07 -10.78
C GLY A 551 7.48 34.90 -11.76
N ARG A 552 6.45 34.05 -11.71
CA ARG A 552 6.19 33.06 -12.77
C ARG A 552 5.39 33.73 -13.88
N TRP A 553 5.87 33.64 -15.11
CA TRP A 553 5.16 34.15 -16.28
C TRP A 553 3.98 33.23 -16.62
N ALA A 554 2.82 33.82 -16.90
CA ALA A 554 1.67 33.17 -17.53
C ALA A 554 1.59 33.67 -18.98
N GLY A 555 1.47 32.76 -19.96
CA GLY A 555 1.72 33.11 -21.36
C GLY A 555 3.12 33.69 -21.59
N GLU A 556 3.28 34.52 -22.64
CA GLU A 556 4.59 35.06 -23.05
C GLU A 556 4.99 36.39 -22.37
N LYS A 557 4.06 37.12 -21.71
CA LYS A 557 4.28 38.54 -21.39
C LYS A 557 3.73 39.06 -20.05
N ILE A 558 3.04 38.26 -19.23
CA ILE A 558 2.39 38.76 -18.00
C ILE A 558 2.78 37.95 -16.76
N THR A 559 3.07 38.64 -15.65
CA THR A 559 3.37 38.01 -14.36
C THR A 559 2.88 38.86 -13.19
N VAL A 560 2.77 38.25 -12.00
CA VAL A 560 2.42 38.95 -10.76
C VAL A 560 3.65 39.06 -9.85
N ARG A 561 3.86 40.23 -9.26
CA ARG A 561 4.96 40.54 -8.35
C ARG A 561 4.45 41.13 -7.05
N ARG A 562 5.21 40.93 -5.96
CA ARG A 562 4.92 41.61 -4.70
C ARG A 562 5.39 43.06 -4.77
N ALA A 563 4.51 43.97 -4.39
CA ALA A 563 4.73 45.43 -4.38
C ALA A 563 4.92 45.99 -2.96
N GLY A 564 5.20 45.14 -1.97
CA GLY A 564 5.40 45.50 -0.57
C GLY A 564 4.23 45.10 0.34
N ARG A 565 4.08 45.80 1.47
CA ARG A 565 2.99 45.59 2.44
C ARG A 565 2.36 46.92 2.83
N THR A 566 1.06 46.90 3.15
CA THR A 566 0.39 48.07 3.75
C THR A 566 0.87 48.29 5.19
N ARG A 567 0.48 49.43 5.79
CA ARG A 567 0.74 49.75 7.20
C ARG A 567 0.23 48.67 8.18
N ASP A 568 -0.84 47.96 7.79
CA ASP A 568 -1.44 46.86 8.54
C ASP A 568 -0.82 45.49 8.22
N LYS A 569 0.38 45.47 7.60
CA LYS A 569 1.15 44.28 7.20
C LYS A 569 0.46 43.38 6.17
N ILE A 570 -0.52 43.89 5.42
CA ILE A 570 -1.20 43.15 4.34
C ILE A 570 -0.33 43.19 3.08
N GLY A 571 -0.12 42.04 2.43
CA GLY A 571 0.66 41.96 1.20
C GLY A 571 0.00 42.67 0.02
N MET A 572 0.78 43.48 -0.71
CA MET A 572 0.37 44.13 -1.96
C MET A 572 1.01 43.45 -3.15
N TRP A 573 0.27 43.38 -4.25
CA TRP A 573 0.63 42.72 -5.50
C TRP A 573 0.48 43.69 -6.65
N ARG A 574 1.29 43.56 -7.69
CA ARG A 574 1.14 44.30 -8.94
C ARG A 574 1.34 43.35 -10.10
N ILE A 575 0.68 43.65 -11.22
CA ILE A 575 0.98 42.96 -12.47
C ILE A 575 2.17 43.65 -13.12
N GLU A 576 3.09 42.84 -13.65
CA GLU A 576 4.20 43.27 -14.48
C GLU A 576 3.94 42.73 -15.89
N HIS A 577 3.90 43.65 -16.86
CA HIS A 577 3.76 43.31 -18.27
C HIS A 577 5.08 43.61 -18.97
N LEU A 578 5.54 42.68 -19.81
CA LEU A 578 6.70 42.93 -20.65
C LEU A 578 6.25 43.95 -21.74
N GLY A 579 6.70 45.20 -21.62
CA GLY A 579 6.28 46.30 -22.49
C GLY A 579 6.67 46.05 -23.96
N GLU A 580 5.85 46.58 -24.88
CA GLU A 580 6.25 46.72 -26.29
C GLU A 580 7.30 47.82 -26.44
N THR A 581 8.56 47.51 -26.10
CA THR A 581 9.70 48.35 -26.50
C THR A 581 10.89 47.48 -26.87
N GLU A 582 11.20 47.56 -28.18
CA GLU A 582 12.43 47.20 -28.88
C GLU A 582 12.89 45.73 -28.85
N GLY A 583 12.97 45.16 -30.05
CA GLY A 583 13.23 43.76 -30.29
C GLY A 583 14.58 43.30 -29.72
N TYR A 584 14.54 42.17 -29.03
CA TYR A 584 15.73 41.40 -28.79
C TYR A 584 16.12 40.66 -30.09
N PRO A 585 17.36 40.84 -30.58
CA PRO A 585 17.80 40.23 -31.82
C PRO A 585 17.91 38.71 -31.63
N VAL A 586 17.32 37.98 -32.58
CA VAL A 586 17.54 36.55 -32.76
C VAL A 586 19.05 36.34 -33.04
N PRO A 587 19.80 35.55 -32.25
CA PRO A 587 21.17 35.23 -32.60
C PRO A 587 21.17 34.17 -33.71
N VAL A 588 21.29 34.64 -34.95
CA VAL A 588 21.63 33.81 -36.11
C VAL A 588 23.11 33.45 -36.02
N LYS A 589 23.41 32.14 -36.07
CA LYS A 589 24.78 31.61 -36.19
C LYS A 589 25.43 32.06 -37.50
N ALA A 590 26.68 32.52 -37.43
CA ALA A 590 27.64 32.39 -38.52
C ALA A 590 29.05 32.18 -37.95
N ALA A 591 29.77 31.22 -38.54
CA ALA A 591 31.12 30.78 -38.20
C ALA A 591 32.20 31.60 -38.94
N VAL A 592 33.48 31.18 -38.78
CA VAL A 592 34.75 31.64 -39.42
C VAL A 592 35.52 32.62 -38.52
N GLY A 593 36.79 32.46 -38.11
CA GLY A 593 37.88 31.50 -38.33
C GLY A 593 39.10 31.97 -37.49
N GLY A 594 40.05 31.08 -37.17
CA GLY A 594 41.29 31.38 -36.40
C GLY A 594 42.39 32.09 -37.25
N PRO A 595 43.71 32.04 -36.93
CA PRO A 595 44.43 31.51 -35.73
C PRO A 595 45.58 32.41 -35.16
N GLU A 596 46.11 32.02 -33.98
CA GLU A 596 47.50 32.19 -33.42
C GLU A 596 48.15 33.56 -33.06
N PRO A 597 49.25 33.64 -32.24
CA PRO A 597 49.86 32.68 -31.30
C PRO A 597 50.33 33.24 -29.90
N LEU A 598 50.51 32.29 -28.96
CA LEU A 598 51.51 32.12 -27.86
C LEU A 598 52.17 33.33 -27.13
N THR A 599 52.11 33.36 -25.79
CA THR A 599 53.21 32.89 -24.89
C THR A 599 52.93 33.06 -23.37
N THR A 600 53.16 31.96 -22.66
CA THR A 600 53.58 31.72 -21.26
C THR A 600 53.90 32.87 -20.28
N ALA A 601 53.34 32.80 -19.06
CA ALA A 601 54.10 32.55 -17.81
C ALA A 601 53.22 32.32 -16.54
N ALA A 602 53.49 31.16 -15.92
CA ALA A 602 53.35 30.65 -14.56
C ALA A 602 52.74 31.46 -13.36
N ARG A 603 51.89 30.70 -12.64
CA ARG A 603 51.79 30.45 -11.17
C ARG A 603 51.36 31.56 -10.19
N THR A 604 50.20 31.34 -9.57
CA THR A 604 50.05 31.08 -8.11
C THR A 604 48.69 30.44 -7.79
N ALA A 605 48.71 29.49 -6.86
CA ALA A 605 47.56 28.74 -6.36
C ALA A 605 46.85 29.51 -5.22
N ALA A 606 45.52 29.40 -5.15
CA ALA A 606 44.67 29.75 -4.00
C ALA A 606 43.28 29.07 -4.17
N PRO A 607 42.45 28.98 -3.12
CA PRO A 607 42.37 27.88 -2.16
C PRO A 607 41.14 26.98 -2.38
N GLU A 608 41.13 25.82 -1.73
CA GLU A 608 40.02 24.85 -1.71
C GLU A 608 38.69 25.46 -1.24
N PRO A 609 37.54 25.07 -1.82
CA PRO A 609 36.22 25.47 -1.33
C PRO A 609 35.82 24.65 -0.09
N SER A 610 35.55 25.38 0.99
CA SER A 610 34.98 24.88 2.24
C SER A 610 33.52 24.42 2.06
N PRO A 611 33.05 23.38 2.79
CA PRO A 611 31.74 22.76 2.57
C PRO A 611 30.59 23.59 3.17
N ALA A 612 29.56 23.86 2.34
CA ALA A 612 28.34 24.57 2.73
C ALA A 612 27.32 23.63 3.42
N GLN A 613 27.36 23.67 4.75
CA GLN A 613 26.24 23.92 5.69
C GLN A 613 24.81 23.44 5.34
N THR A 614 24.37 22.44 6.10
CA THR A 614 22.99 21.97 6.33
C THR A 614 22.17 22.98 7.16
N PRO A 615 20.87 23.24 6.88
CA PRO A 615 20.01 23.99 7.80
C PRO A 615 19.55 23.11 8.97
N ALA A 616 19.62 23.69 10.16
CA ALA A 616 19.43 23.06 11.46
C ALA A 616 17.97 22.79 11.86
N GLU A 617 17.84 21.74 12.68
CA GLU A 617 16.72 21.36 13.53
C GLU A 617 16.42 22.44 14.59
N SER A 618 15.14 22.64 14.92
CA SER A 618 14.72 23.39 16.12
C SER A 618 13.98 22.48 17.11
N GLY A 619 14.76 21.79 17.96
CA GLY A 619 14.66 21.65 19.43
C GLY A 619 13.35 21.30 20.16
N ALA A 620 13.27 20.06 20.64
CA ALA A 620 12.90 19.71 22.04
C ALA A 620 13.65 18.40 22.46
N GLY A 621 13.98 18.21 23.75
CA GLY A 621 15.07 17.32 24.21
C GLY A 621 14.80 16.00 24.94
N CYS A 622 15.89 15.25 25.15
CA CYS A 622 16.08 14.10 26.03
C CYS A 622 15.85 14.47 27.50
N VAL A 623 14.77 13.95 28.07
CA VAL A 623 14.19 14.36 29.36
C VAL A 623 15.08 14.06 30.58
N ALA A 624 16.00 13.10 30.51
CA ALA A 624 16.79 12.67 31.67
C ALA A 624 18.04 13.52 31.95
N CYS A 625 18.74 13.99 30.91
CA CYS A 625 19.82 14.98 31.06
C CYS A 625 19.38 16.39 30.66
N GLN A 626 18.11 16.56 30.28
CA GLN A 626 17.54 17.81 29.75
C GLN A 626 18.21 18.34 28.46
N VAL A 627 18.75 17.47 27.59
CA VAL A 627 19.46 17.89 26.36
C VAL A 627 18.51 17.92 25.14
N PRO A 628 18.32 19.04 24.42
CA PRO A 628 17.50 19.14 23.18
C PRO A 628 17.94 18.19 22.05
N GLY A 629 17.01 17.53 21.33
CA GLY A 629 17.30 16.68 20.16
C GLY A 629 17.23 15.15 20.40
N PRO A 630 17.33 14.33 19.32
CA PRO A 630 17.00 12.90 19.33
C PRO A 630 17.95 12.11 20.22
N ALA A 631 17.46 11.03 20.82
CA ALA A 631 18.19 10.18 21.77
C ALA A 631 19.69 9.99 21.43
N CYS A 632 20.54 10.37 22.40
CA CYS A 632 22.00 10.46 22.37
C CYS A 632 22.72 9.15 21.96
N GLY A 633 23.37 9.16 20.78
CA GLY A 633 24.21 8.08 20.24
C GLY A 633 25.57 7.87 20.94
N PHE A 634 26.35 6.89 20.47
CA PHE A 634 27.58 6.34 21.07
C PHE A 634 28.67 7.40 21.39
N GLY A 635 29.36 7.25 22.54
CA GLY A 635 30.37 8.18 23.08
C GLY A 635 31.80 7.61 23.14
N VAL A 636 32.73 8.37 23.76
CA VAL A 636 34.20 8.14 23.72
C VAL A 636 34.70 7.39 24.98
N VAL A 637 35.76 6.59 24.84
CA VAL A 637 36.44 5.90 25.95
C VAL A 637 37.30 6.90 26.73
N LEU A 638 37.26 6.85 28.06
CA LEU A 638 38.11 7.61 28.99
C LEU A 638 39.56 7.10 28.94
N ASP A 639 40.55 7.98 29.10
CA ASP A 639 41.98 7.60 29.09
C ASP A 639 42.29 6.52 30.16
N GLU A 640 43.29 5.68 29.87
CA GLU A 640 43.62 4.49 30.68
C GLU A 640 43.85 4.84 32.15
N GLY A 641 42.95 4.34 33.01
CA GLY A 641 43.10 4.36 34.48
C GLY A 641 42.14 5.26 35.26
N GLN A 642 41.24 6.02 34.62
CA GLN A 642 40.19 6.78 35.33
C GLN A 642 38.79 6.18 35.12
N GLU A 643 38.29 5.46 36.12
CA GLU A 643 36.93 4.96 36.17
C GLU A 643 35.99 5.94 36.88
N GLU A 644 34.83 6.22 36.28
CA GLU A 644 33.79 7.07 36.86
C GLU A 644 32.49 6.27 37.06
N PRO A 645 31.69 6.56 38.10
CA PRO A 645 30.47 5.81 38.36
C PRO A 645 29.39 6.09 37.29
N CYS A 646 28.87 5.01 36.70
CA CYS A 646 27.82 5.05 35.69
C CYS A 646 26.55 5.72 36.23
N VAL A 647 26.02 6.72 35.55
CA VAL A 647 24.83 7.47 36.00
C VAL A 647 23.53 6.64 36.00
N LEU A 648 23.55 5.43 35.43
CA LEU A 648 22.39 4.52 35.34
C LEU A 648 22.44 3.38 36.36
N CYS A 649 23.61 2.83 36.68
CA CYS A 649 23.75 1.68 37.59
C CYS A 649 24.78 1.87 38.71
N GLY A 650 25.49 3.01 38.74
CA GLY A 650 26.50 3.34 39.76
C GLY A 650 27.84 2.61 39.64
N HIS A 651 27.91 1.53 38.84
CA HIS A 651 29.15 0.78 38.64
C HIS A 651 30.20 1.55 37.83
N PRO A 652 31.50 1.32 38.08
CA PRO A 652 32.56 2.04 37.39
C PRO A 652 32.51 1.76 35.89
N THR A 653 32.57 2.81 35.09
CA THR A 653 32.63 2.73 33.63
C THR A 653 33.77 3.59 33.12
N LEU A 654 34.43 3.09 32.09
CA LEU A 654 35.47 3.79 31.35
C LEU A 654 34.90 4.57 30.16
N ILE A 655 33.58 4.67 30.03
CA ILE A 655 32.92 5.23 28.85
C ILE A 655 32.07 6.44 29.24
N ARG A 656 32.28 7.57 28.56
CA ARG A 656 31.41 8.75 28.63
C ARG A 656 30.52 8.81 27.39
N SER A 657 29.22 8.97 27.62
CA SER A 657 28.27 9.26 26.56
C SER A 657 28.56 10.61 25.89
N ARG A 658 27.95 10.85 24.73
CA ARG A 658 28.12 12.13 24.01
C ARG A 658 27.64 13.35 24.81
N CYS A 659 26.77 13.17 25.80
CA CYS A 659 26.37 14.22 26.75
C CYS A 659 27.28 14.34 27.99
N GLY A 660 28.46 13.71 27.97
CA GLY A 660 29.52 13.89 28.97
C GLY A 660 29.35 13.09 30.27
N THR A 661 28.24 12.35 30.41
CA THR A 661 27.97 11.52 31.60
C THR A 661 28.56 10.12 31.43
N ALA A 662 29.19 9.63 32.50
CA ALA A 662 29.73 8.28 32.58
C ALA A 662 28.58 7.26 32.47
N ARG A 663 28.58 6.42 31.44
CA ARG A 663 27.62 5.31 31.27
C ARG A 663 28.20 4.21 30.39
N HIS A 664 27.73 2.98 30.52
CA HIS A 664 28.16 1.89 29.65
C HIS A 664 27.72 2.10 28.19
N ALA A 665 28.54 1.65 27.22
CA ALA A 665 28.28 1.84 25.79
C ALA A 665 27.06 1.06 25.29
N THR A 666 26.77 -0.10 25.89
CA THR A 666 25.67 -0.97 25.51
C THR A 666 24.76 -1.26 26.70
N PRO A 667 23.46 -1.54 26.45
CA PRO A 667 22.51 -1.87 27.51
C PRO A 667 22.93 -3.09 28.35
N ASP A 668 23.56 -4.09 27.72
CA ASP A 668 24.00 -5.33 28.38
C ASP A 668 25.21 -5.12 29.32
N GLY A 669 26.02 -4.09 29.07
CA GLY A 669 27.11 -3.69 29.96
C GLY A 669 26.65 -2.93 31.20
N CYS A 670 25.38 -2.52 31.25
CA CYS A 670 24.76 -1.84 32.38
C CYS A 670 23.84 -2.82 33.12
N PRO A 671 24.36 -3.62 34.08
CA PRO A 671 23.52 -4.57 34.81
C PRO A 671 22.45 -3.78 35.56
N ARG A 672 21.21 -3.84 35.06
CA ARG A 672 20.06 -3.27 35.75
C ARG A 672 19.89 -4.10 37.02
N GLY A 673 20.17 -3.49 38.17
CA GLY A 673 20.22 -4.19 39.45
C GLY A 673 19.00 -5.07 39.68
N ASP A 674 19.28 -6.31 40.09
CA ASP A 674 18.35 -7.31 40.61
C ASP A 674 17.28 -6.68 41.50
N ARG A 675 16.01 -6.95 41.18
CA ARG A 675 14.89 -6.75 42.11
C ARG A 675 14.78 -7.88 43.14
N ASP A 676 15.91 -8.47 43.52
CA ASP A 676 16.02 -9.40 44.64
C ASP A 676 16.77 -8.72 45.79
N ARG A 677 16.10 -7.73 46.38
CA ARG A 677 16.40 -7.26 47.75
C ARG A 677 15.09 -7.07 48.47
N THR A 678 14.66 -8.12 49.16
CA THR A 678 13.70 -8.04 50.25
C THR A 678 14.34 -7.18 51.36
N PRO A 679 13.73 -6.04 51.77
CA PRO A 679 14.21 -5.31 52.93
C PRO A 679 13.78 -6.06 54.20
N THR A 680 14.75 -6.38 55.04
CA THR A 680 14.56 -6.79 56.44
C THR A 680 13.93 -5.63 57.22
N PRO A 681 12.95 -5.87 58.11
CA PRO A 681 12.19 -4.79 58.75
C PRO A 681 12.99 -4.13 59.87
N SER A 682 12.97 -2.79 59.91
CA SER A 682 13.36 -2.01 61.07
C SER A 682 12.11 -1.61 61.87
N THR A 683 12.21 -1.89 63.17
CA THR A 683 11.23 -1.79 64.26
C THR A 683 10.40 -0.49 64.27
N PRO A 684 9.07 -0.57 64.54
CA PRO A 684 8.22 0.59 64.83
C PRO A 684 8.32 1.01 66.32
N PRO A 685 8.05 2.28 66.66
CA PRO A 685 7.89 2.68 68.05
C PRO A 685 6.47 2.35 68.54
N GLU A 686 6.42 1.44 69.51
CA GLU A 686 5.57 1.44 70.71
C GLU A 686 4.15 2.06 70.61
N GLN A 687 3.14 1.20 70.43
CA GLN A 687 1.81 1.36 71.01
C GLN A 687 1.30 -0.01 71.48
N ASP A 688 1.04 -0.11 72.78
CA ASP A 688 0.46 -1.25 73.51
C ASP A 688 -1.05 -0.96 73.74
N PRO A 689 -1.88 -1.91 74.22
CA PRO A 689 -2.55 -2.95 73.44
C PRO A 689 -4.09 -2.87 73.57
N ALA A 690 -4.84 -3.66 72.79
CA ALA A 690 -5.86 -4.61 73.30
C ALA A 690 -6.84 -5.14 72.22
N ASP A 691 -6.87 -6.48 72.18
CA ASP A 691 -8.04 -7.36 72.22
C ASP A 691 -8.52 -8.08 70.95
N ASP A 692 -8.74 -9.37 71.20
CA ASP A 692 -8.90 -10.53 70.36
C ASP A 692 -10.19 -10.54 69.52
N GLY A 693 -10.21 -11.38 68.49
CA GLY A 693 -11.47 -12.02 68.10
C GLY A 693 -11.67 -12.32 66.62
N GLN A 694 -11.07 -13.42 66.16
CA GLN A 694 -11.75 -14.51 65.46
C GLN A 694 -12.35 -14.29 64.04
N VAL A 695 -11.78 -15.03 63.10
CA VAL A 695 -12.31 -15.34 61.75
C VAL A 695 -13.60 -16.18 61.84
N PRO A 696 -14.62 -15.92 60.99
CA PRO A 696 -15.20 -17.04 60.26
C PRO A 696 -15.57 -16.76 58.77
N THR A 697 -15.48 -17.86 58.03
CA THR A 697 -15.86 -18.22 56.64
C THR A 697 -17.17 -17.61 56.11
N PRO A 698 -17.29 -17.32 54.78
CA PRO A 698 -18.43 -16.57 54.23
C PRO A 698 -19.69 -17.44 54.01
N PRO A 699 -20.90 -16.92 54.28
CA PRO A 699 -22.14 -17.56 53.86
C PRO A 699 -22.75 -16.94 52.59
N ALA A 700 -23.68 -17.72 52.03
CA ALA A 700 -24.28 -17.66 50.71
C ALA A 700 -25.05 -16.37 50.32
N GLN A 701 -25.25 -16.22 49.01
CA GLN A 701 -26.01 -15.13 48.39
C GLN A 701 -27.47 -15.05 48.85
N PRO A 702 -28.04 -13.85 49.02
CA PRO A 702 -29.48 -13.64 49.12
C PRO A 702 -30.12 -13.16 47.80
N GLU A 703 -31.31 -13.69 47.53
CA GLU A 703 -32.26 -13.32 46.47
C GLU A 703 -32.69 -11.84 46.49
N PRO A 704 -33.18 -11.28 45.36
CA PRO A 704 -33.46 -9.84 45.24
C PRO A 704 -34.74 -9.43 45.98
N PRO A 705 -34.73 -8.32 46.75
CA PRO A 705 -35.93 -7.85 47.45
C PRO A 705 -36.87 -7.05 46.53
N ALA A 706 -38.16 -7.27 46.74
CA ALA A 706 -39.27 -6.64 46.04
C ALA A 706 -39.32 -5.10 46.19
N ALA A 707 -39.84 -4.46 45.13
CA ALA A 707 -39.96 -3.03 44.96
C ALA A 707 -40.69 -2.32 46.12
N LYS A 708 -40.04 -1.31 46.70
CA LYS A 708 -40.68 -0.27 47.52
C LYS A 708 -40.60 1.08 46.81
N SER A 709 -41.77 1.65 46.52
CA SER A 709 -41.97 2.98 45.96
C SER A 709 -41.63 4.07 46.99
N GLY A 710 -40.50 4.76 46.80
CA GLY A 710 -40.11 6.00 47.50
C GLY A 710 -40.12 7.23 46.58
N PRO A 711 -40.12 8.47 47.14
CA PRO A 711 -40.60 9.67 46.46
C PRO A 711 -39.71 10.13 45.29
N ARG A 712 -40.38 10.63 44.25
CA ARG A 712 -39.85 10.95 42.92
C ARG A 712 -38.63 11.89 42.93
N ARG A 713 -37.42 11.36 42.70
CA ARG A 713 -36.28 12.08 42.07
C ARG A 713 -36.54 12.34 40.57
N GLY A 714 -37.76 12.75 40.22
CA GLY A 714 -38.26 12.74 38.85
C GLY A 714 -37.98 14.02 38.06
N SER A 715 -37.76 15.18 38.69
CA SER A 715 -37.73 16.46 37.98
C SER A 715 -36.39 16.76 37.31
N SER A 716 -35.25 16.51 37.97
CA SER A 716 -33.92 16.86 37.44
C SER A 716 -33.45 15.92 36.31
N ALA A 717 -33.68 14.61 36.44
CA ALA A 717 -33.33 13.64 35.40
C ALA A 717 -34.22 13.79 34.14
N ARG A 718 -35.51 14.12 34.31
CA ARG A 718 -36.41 14.43 33.19
C ARG A 718 -36.02 15.73 32.50
N ALA A 719 -35.66 16.78 33.25
CA ALA A 719 -35.18 18.04 32.69
C ALA A 719 -33.87 17.87 31.90
N PHE A 720 -32.91 17.09 32.42
CA PHE A 720 -31.68 16.77 31.70
C PHE A 720 -31.93 15.98 30.41
N ALA A 721 -32.78 14.95 30.47
CA ALA A 721 -33.15 14.16 29.30
C ALA A 721 -33.89 14.99 28.24
N GLN A 722 -34.77 15.91 28.67
CA GLN A 722 -35.49 16.82 27.78
C GLN A 722 -34.53 17.82 27.11
N LYS A 723 -33.62 18.43 27.87
CA LYS A 723 -32.58 19.32 27.33
C LYS A 723 -31.71 18.62 26.29
N ARG A 724 -31.26 17.39 26.60
CA ARG A 724 -30.45 16.59 25.67
C ARG A 724 -31.20 16.28 24.36
N ARG A 725 -32.48 15.93 24.44
CA ARG A 725 -33.31 15.70 23.24
C ARG A 725 -33.46 16.96 22.39
N GLN A 726 -33.60 18.12 23.02
CA GLN A 726 -33.66 19.41 22.30
C GLN A 726 -32.34 19.72 21.60
N GLU A 727 -31.20 19.51 22.27
CA GLU A 727 -29.86 19.71 21.68
C GLU A 727 -29.60 18.73 20.51
N GLN A 728 -29.95 17.45 20.67
CA GLN A 728 -29.84 16.43 19.62
C GLN A 728 -30.72 16.75 18.41
N ALA A 729 -31.97 17.20 18.63
CA ALA A 729 -32.85 17.61 17.55
C ALA A 729 -32.33 18.85 16.82
N ALA A 730 -31.86 19.86 17.56
CA ALA A 730 -31.27 21.06 16.98
C ALA A 730 -30.02 20.75 16.13
N ARG A 731 -29.15 19.84 16.62
CA ARG A 731 -27.98 19.36 15.86
C ARG A 731 -28.38 18.66 14.57
N LEU A 732 -29.35 17.75 14.64
CA LEU A 732 -29.84 17.03 13.45
C LEU A 732 -30.44 18.00 12.42
N THR A 733 -31.24 18.98 12.84
CA THR A 733 -31.79 20.01 11.96
C THR A 733 -30.68 20.84 11.31
N ALA A 734 -29.69 21.28 12.08
CA ALA A 734 -28.57 22.07 11.58
C ALA A 734 -27.74 21.29 10.55
N ASP A 735 -27.43 20.02 10.83
CA ASP A 735 -26.63 19.20 9.92
C ASP A 735 -27.43 18.70 8.71
N THR A 736 -28.76 18.61 8.82
CA THR A 736 -29.66 18.40 7.66
C THR A 736 -29.69 19.63 6.75
N ALA A 737 -29.68 20.84 7.32
CA ALA A 737 -29.51 22.06 6.54
C ALA A 737 -28.12 22.12 5.89
N ALA A 738 -27.07 21.68 6.62
CA ALA A 738 -25.72 21.55 6.09
C ALA A 738 -25.63 20.58 4.91
N LEU A 739 -26.38 19.48 4.95
CA LEU A 739 -26.52 18.57 3.80
C LEU A 739 -27.11 19.28 2.58
N ALA A 740 -28.18 20.06 2.77
CA ALA A 740 -28.84 20.78 1.69
C ALA A 740 -27.96 21.88 1.07
N ASP A 741 -27.08 22.49 1.88
CA ASP A 741 -26.22 23.59 1.45
C ASP A 741 -24.79 23.21 1.07
N GLY A 742 -24.40 21.94 1.28
CA GLY A 742 -23.08 21.40 0.95
C GLY A 742 -22.01 21.68 2.03
N SER A 743 -22.40 22.18 3.21
CA SER A 743 -21.48 22.44 4.32
C SER A 743 -20.90 21.14 4.91
N PRO A 744 -19.66 21.18 5.43
CA PRO A 744 -18.99 19.99 5.96
C PRO A 744 -19.66 19.49 7.24
N LEU A 745 -20.03 18.21 7.24
CA LEU A 745 -20.61 17.54 8.40
C LEU A 745 -19.56 17.23 9.47
N ARG A 746 -19.85 17.58 10.73
CA ARG A 746 -18.95 17.35 11.87
C ARG A 746 -19.40 16.17 12.72
N VAL A 747 -19.53 15.01 12.10
CA VAL A 747 -20.10 13.80 12.73
C VAL A 747 -19.35 13.35 13.99
N LEU A 748 -18.02 13.45 14.03
CA LEU A 748 -17.23 13.13 15.23
C LEU A 748 -17.49 14.13 16.38
N ARG A 749 -17.64 15.42 16.05
CA ARG A 749 -17.94 16.43 17.06
C ARG A 749 -19.30 16.18 17.70
N ALA A 750 -20.29 15.78 16.90
CA ALA A 750 -21.60 15.39 17.40
C ALA A 750 -21.53 14.19 18.37
N LEU A 751 -20.61 13.22 18.13
CA LEU A 751 -20.32 12.13 19.08
C LEU A 751 -19.74 12.67 20.40
N GLU A 752 -18.79 13.61 20.32
CA GLU A 752 -18.11 14.18 21.49
C GLU A 752 -19.02 15.11 22.33
N GLU A 753 -20.06 15.67 21.71
CA GLU A 753 -20.96 16.67 22.29
C GLU A 753 -22.35 16.09 22.59
N GLU A 754 -23.31 16.21 21.67
CA GLU A 754 -24.74 15.97 21.90
C GLU A 754 -25.12 14.48 21.94
N PHE A 755 -24.33 13.63 21.29
CA PHE A 755 -24.58 12.20 21.15
C PHE A 755 -23.57 11.33 21.93
N ALA A 756 -22.89 11.91 22.92
CA ALA A 756 -21.94 11.19 23.75
C ALA A 756 -22.58 9.98 24.47
N PRO A 757 -21.94 8.79 24.44
CA PRO A 757 -22.48 7.59 25.04
C PRO A 757 -22.28 7.61 26.57
N HIS A 758 -23.33 7.98 27.30
CA HIS A 758 -23.27 8.09 28.75
C HIS A 758 -23.51 6.74 29.44
N ARG A 759 -22.81 6.50 30.55
CA ARG A 759 -23.06 5.36 31.46
C ARG A 759 -23.27 5.85 32.88
N LYS A 760 -24.12 5.18 33.66
CA LYS A 760 -24.31 5.51 35.08
C LYS A 760 -23.13 4.96 35.90
N ASP A 761 -22.56 5.78 36.78
CA ASP A 761 -21.64 5.32 37.82
C ASP A 761 -22.40 4.59 38.95
N ALA A 762 -21.66 4.07 39.95
CA ALA A 762 -22.22 3.34 41.08
C ALA A 762 -23.23 4.19 41.89
N GLU A 763 -23.07 5.52 41.87
CA GLU A 763 -23.96 6.49 42.50
C GLU A 763 -25.14 6.91 41.60
N GLY A 764 -25.27 6.31 40.42
CA GLY A 764 -26.37 6.54 39.47
C GLY A 764 -26.24 7.81 38.62
N ARG A 765 -25.08 8.48 38.63
CA ARG A 765 -24.80 9.72 37.87
C ARG A 765 -24.32 9.37 36.47
N LEU A 766 -24.77 10.12 35.46
CA LEU A 766 -24.34 9.91 34.08
C LEU A 766 -22.91 10.44 33.87
N ARG A 767 -22.03 9.57 33.37
CA ARG A 767 -20.64 9.86 33.02
C ARG A 767 -20.42 9.74 31.53
N ARG A 768 -19.68 10.70 30.98
CA ARG A 768 -19.14 10.64 29.62
C ARG A 768 -18.06 9.55 29.54
N PRO A 769 -17.82 8.99 28.35
CA PRO A 769 -16.76 8.00 28.16
C PRO A 769 -15.38 8.65 28.37
N PHE A 770 -14.38 7.84 28.69
CA PHE A 770 -13.00 8.30 28.66
C PHE A 770 -12.58 8.47 27.20
N TRP A 771 -12.51 9.71 26.71
CA TRP A 771 -12.27 9.98 25.28
C TRP A 771 -10.86 9.63 24.80
N ARG A 772 -9.86 9.63 25.70
CA ARG A 772 -8.45 9.28 25.41
C ARG A 772 -7.87 8.41 26.53
N PRO A 773 -8.33 7.16 26.69
CA PRO A 773 -7.81 6.30 27.72
C PRO A 773 -6.37 5.89 27.40
N PRO A 774 -5.54 5.59 28.42
CA PRO A 774 -4.31 4.85 28.16
C PRO A 774 -4.69 3.50 27.54
N LEU A 775 -4.02 3.15 26.43
CA LEU A 775 -4.30 1.93 25.69
C LEU A 775 -3.23 0.88 26.00
N PRO A 776 -3.61 -0.38 26.23
CA PRO A 776 -2.64 -1.44 26.41
C PRO A 776 -1.87 -1.66 25.10
N GLY A 777 -0.60 -2.07 25.20
CA GLY A 777 0.27 -2.28 24.03
C GLY A 777 -0.32 -3.23 22.99
N ILE A 778 -1.20 -4.15 23.43
CA ILE A 778 -1.88 -5.10 22.56
C ILE A 778 -2.88 -4.47 21.58
N THR A 779 -3.32 -3.24 21.83
CA THR A 779 -4.28 -2.52 20.98
C THR A 779 -3.87 -2.54 19.50
N TRP A 780 -2.57 -2.44 19.22
CA TRP A 780 -2.02 -2.41 17.86
C TRP A 780 -1.52 -3.76 17.34
N ALA A 781 -1.48 -4.78 18.21
CA ALA A 781 -1.11 -6.16 17.86
C ALA A 781 -2.33 -7.08 17.72
N ALA A 782 -3.52 -6.61 18.09
CA ALA A 782 -4.76 -7.35 17.92
C ALA A 782 -5.10 -7.55 16.43
N HIS A 783 -5.52 -8.76 16.09
CA HIS A 783 -6.00 -9.14 14.77
C HIS A 783 -7.41 -8.59 14.53
N VAL A 784 -7.50 -7.57 13.68
CA VAL A 784 -8.75 -6.90 13.31
C VAL A 784 -9.02 -7.15 11.83
N ILE A 785 -10.07 -7.92 11.54
CA ILE A 785 -10.52 -8.14 10.16
C ILE A 785 -11.24 -6.86 9.71
N SER A 786 -10.58 -6.07 8.88
CA SER A 786 -11.12 -4.81 8.33
C SER A 786 -11.73 -4.97 6.93
N SER A 787 -11.49 -6.11 6.27
CA SER A 787 -12.08 -6.49 4.98
C SER A 787 -11.94 -8.00 4.75
N TRP A 788 -12.84 -8.56 3.94
CA TRP A 788 -12.78 -9.91 3.41
C TRP A 788 -12.27 -9.88 1.96
N ALA A 789 -11.48 -10.89 1.62
CA ALA A 789 -11.09 -11.23 0.26
C ALA A 789 -11.10 -12.76 0.17
N TRP A 790 -12.30 -13.33 0.05
CA TRP A 790 -12.49 -14.78 -0.02
C TRP A 790 -13.44 -15.13 -1.15
N GLU A 791 -13.06 -16.14 -1.92
CA GLU A 791 -13.86 -16.73 -2.97
C GLU A 791 -13.56 -18.23 -3.03
N ARG A 792 -14.58 -19.04 -3.31
CA ARG A 792 -14.44 -20.46 -3.63
C ARG A 792 -14.65 -20.69 -5.13
N PRO A 793 -14.06 -21.75 -5.72
CA PRO A 793 -14.37 -22.15 -7.07
C PRO A 793 -15.87 -22.35 -7.25
N PHE A 794 -16.44 -21.73 -8.28
CA PHE A 794 -17.85 -21.81 -8.60
C PHE A 794 -18.09 -21.55 -10.08
N VAL A 795 -18.89 -22.43 -10.70
CA VAL A 795 -19.32 -22.29 -12.09
C VAL A 795 -20.83 -22.14 -12.09
N GLY A 796 -21.32 -20.98 -12.53
CA GLY A 796 -22.76 -20.71 -12.62
C GLY A 796 -23.12 -19.23 -12.50
N GLU A 797 -24.42 -18.97 -12.47
CA GLU A 797 -24.95 -17.61 -12.27
C GLU A 797 -24.90 -17.24 -10.78
N VAL A 798 -24.39 -16.05 -10.48
CA VAL A 798 -24.31 -15.49 -9.13
C VAL A 798 -25.02 -14.16 -9.04
N VAL A 799 -25.38 -13.77 -7.82
CA VAL A 799 -25.84 -12.43 -7.49
C VAL A 799 -24.96 -11.85 -6.39
N SER A 800 -24.44 -10.64 -6.62
CA SER A 800 -23.74 -9.87 -5.59
C SER A 800 -24.74 -9.04 -4.78
N LEU A 801 -24.65 -9.15 -3.46
CA LEU A 801 -25.49 -8.45 -2.48
C LEU A 801 -24.64 -7.43 -1.73
N ASP A 802 -24.93 -6.15 -1.94
CA ASP A 802 -24.23 -5.02 -1.33
C ASP A 802 -24.98 -4.51 -0.08
N ARG A 803 -24.35 -4.55 1.09
CA ARG A 803 -24.97 -4.22 2.37
C ARG A 803 -24.94 -2.72 2.66
N SER A 804 -26.13 -2.11 2.73
CA SER A 804 -26.25 -0.67 2.97
C SER A 804 -25.77 -0.26 4.37
N GLY A 805 -24.78 0.63 4.42
CA GLY A 805 -24.30 1.26 5.64
C GLY A 805 -23.65 0.30 6.63
N ALA A 806 -22.90 -0.71 6.16
CA ALA A 806 -22.32 -1.77 6.99
C ALA A 806 -21.61 -1.28 8.26
N PHE A 807 -20.74 -0.27 8.16
CA PHE A 807 -20.05 0.28 9.35
C PHE A 807 -20.97 1.07 10.30
N VAL A 808 -21.98 1.79 9.78
CA VAL A 808 -22.96 2.50 10.61
C VAL A 808 -23.85 1.48 11.36
N ALA A 809 -24.24 0.41 10.68
CA ALA A 809 -24.99 -0.70 11.26
C ALA A 809 -24.15 -1.42 12.34
N ALA A 810 -22.87 -1.67 12.07
CA ALA A 810 -21.93 -2.24 13.03
C ALA A 810 -21.76 -1.35 14.27
N ALA A 811 -21.54 -0.05 14.08
CA ALA A 811 -21.44 0.91 15.17
C ALA A 811 -22.71 0.98 16.04
N SER A 812 -23.89 0.77 15.45
CA SER A 812 -25.17 0.79 16.19
C SER A 812 -25.35 -0.42 17.11
N SER A 813 -24.71 -1.54 16.77
CA SER A 813 -24.91 -2.85 17.39
C SER A 813 -23.74 -3.30 18.27
N VAL A 814 -22.54 -2.77 18.07
CA VAL A 814 -21.35 -3.11 18.85
C VAL A 814 -21.37 -2.45 20.24
N LEU A 815 -20.81 -3.15 21.23
CA LEU A 815 -20.44 -2.55 22.51
C LEU A 815 -18.98 -2.08 22.44
N VAL A 816 -18.76 -0.82 22.80
CA VAL A 816 -17.42 -0.24 22.88
C VAL A 816 -17.08 0.08 24.33
N ALA A 817 -15.79 0.12 24.68
CA ALA A 817 -15.37 0.34 26.06
C ALA A 817 -15.78 1.76 26.54
N HIS A 818 -16.48 1.88 27.66
CA HIS A 818 -16.82 3.21 28.19
C HIS A 818 -15.60 3.90 28.81
N GLY A 819 -14.85 3.17 29.64
CA GLY A 819 -13.58 3.61 30.26
C GLY A 819 -12.33 3.15 29.52
N GLY A 820 -11.19 3.19 30.20
CA GLY A 820 -9.96 2.54 29.72
C GLY A 820 -10.02 1.02 29.88
N LEU A 821 -9.29 0.30 29.03
CA LEU A 821 -9.21 -1.15 29.09
C LEU A 821 -8.36 -1.57 30.30
N GLU A 822 -8.91 -2.46 31.13
CA GLU A 822 -8.23 -3.03 32.27
C GLU A 822 -7.70 -4.41 31.89
N HIS A 823 -6.51 -4.78 32.37
CA HIS A 823 -6.01 -6.15 32.23
C HIS A 823 -6.87 -7.06 33.10
N THR A 824 -7.71 -7.87 32.45
CA THR A 824 -8.62 -8.81 33.14
C THR A 824 -8.07 -10.22 33.22
N GLY A 825 -6.94 -10.51 32.54
CA GLY A 825 -6.28 -11.80 32.63
C GLY A 825 -7.03 -12.94 31.94
N GLU A 826 -6.68 -14.16 32.32
CA GLU A 826 -7.43 -15.37 31.98
C GLU A 826 -8.81 -15.35 32.68
N CYS A 827 -9.89 -15.28 31.91
CA CYS A 827 -11.25 -15.25 32.43
C CYS A 827 -12.26 -15.84 31.44
N GLU A 828 -13.49 -16.13 31.90
CA GLU A 828 -14.57 -16.52 31.00
C GLU A 828 -14.89 -15.39 30.01
N PHE A 829 -15.17 -15.74 28.75
CA PHE A 829 -15.53 -14.77 27.73
C PHE A 829 -16.90 -14.14 28.04
N ASP A 830 -16.93 -12.82 28.22
CA ASP A 830 -18.15 -12.04 28.43
C ASP A 830 -18.40 -11.10 27.25
N ALA A 831 -19.43 -11.40 26.45
CA ALA A 831 -19.85 -10.58 25.32
C ALA A 831 -20.39 -9.19 25.71
N GLN A 832 -20.69 -8.94 27.00
CA GLN A 832 -21.09 -7.63 27.51
C GLN A 832 -19.89 -6.73 27.86
N ARG A 833 -18.67 -7.28 27.83
CA ARG A 833 -17.42 -6.52 28.02
C ARG A 833 -16.78 -6.22 26.66
N ALA A 834 -16.34 -4.97 26.51
CA ALA A 834 -15.69 -4.49 25.30
C ALA A 834 -14.17 -4.48 25.49
N GLY A 835 -13.42 -4.98 24.51
CA GLY A 835 -11.97 -5.01 24.57
C GLY A 835 -11.35 -6.06 23.65
N TYR A 836 -10.21 -6.60 24.08
CA TYR A 836 -9.43 -7.60 23.36
C TYR A 836 -9.29 -8.87 24.18
N TRP A 837 -9.29 -9.99 23.48
CA TRP A 837 -9.24 -11.34 24.05
C TRP A 837 -8.16 -12.14 23.31
N GLN A 838 -7.23 -12.73 24.04
CA GLN A 838 -6.28 -13.70 23.48
C GLN A 838 -6.98 -15.05 23.42
N VAL A 839 -7.14 -15.60 22.22
CA VAL A 839 -7.87 -16.83 21.98
C VAL A 839 -6.95 -17.87 21.35
N GLN A 840 -7.21 -19.14 21.63
CA GLN A 840 -6.58 -20.23 20.91
C GLN A 840 -7.16 -20.36 19.50
N VAL A 841 -6.29 -20.60 18.52
CA VAL A 841 -6.68 -20.78 17.12
C VAL A 841 -6.80 -22.27 16.82
N HIS A 842 -7.95 -22.68 16.30
CA HIS A 842 -8.22 -24.07 15.93
C HIS A 842 -8.29 -24.25 14.40
N PRO A 843 -7.99 -25.45 13.88
CA PRO A 843 -8.16 -25.74 12.46
C PRO A 843 -9.61 -25.55 12.00
N TRP A 844 -9.82 -24.73 10.98
CA TRP A 844 -11.13 -24.59 10.32
C TRP A 844 -11.36 -25.68 9.26
N THR A 845 -12.48 -26.41 9.35
CA THR A 845 -12.81 -27.56 8.49
C THR A 845 -13.74 -27.23 7.32
N GLU A 846 -14.45 -26.10 7.35
CA GLU A 846 -15.47 -25.72 6.36
C GLU A 846 -14.94 -24.72 5.32
N ARG A 847 -13.67 -24.87 4.92
CA ARG A 847 -12.96 -23.90 4.06
C ARG A 847 -13.54 -23.80 2.64
N ASP A 848 -14.21 -24.85 2.19
CA ASP A 848 -14.79 -24.95 0.85
C ASP A 848 -16.14 -24.24 0.76
N GLU A 849 -16.81 -23.96 1.90
CA GLU A 849 -18.12 -23.30 1.95
C GLU A 849 -18.06 -21.90 2.58
N LEU A 850 -17.13 -21.67 3.51
CA LEU A 850 -16.98 -20.41 4.22
C LEU A 850 -15.49 -20.08 4.49
N PRO A 851 -15.14 -18.78 4.50
CA PRO A 851 -13.79 -18.38 4.91
C PRO A 851 -13.52 -18.77 6.36
N HIS A 852 -12.26 -19.03 6.67
CA HIS A 852 -11.80 -19.13 8.06
C HIS A 852 -12.29 -17.91 8.86
N PRO A 853 -12.95 -18.07 10.03
CA PRO A 853 -13.52 -16.95 10.80
C PRO A 853 -12.48 -15.92 11.28
N LEU A 854 -11.19 -16.26 11.14
CA LEU A 854 -10.01 -15.43 11.44
C LEU A 854 -9.20 -15.02 10.20
N ALA A 855 -9.74 -15.17 8.98
CA ALA A 855 -9.15 -14.68 7.71
C ALA A 855 -7.67 -15.07 7.46
N GLY A 856 -7.39 -16.34 7.11
CA GLY A 856 -6.04 -16.78 6.72
C GLY A 856 -5.07 -17.08 7.87
N HIS A 857 -5.41 -16.75 9.12
CA HIS A 857 -4.57 -16.98 10.29
C HIS A 857 -4.70 -18.38 10.94
N GLY A 858 -5.24 -19.38 10.23
CA GLY A 858 -5.40 -20.75 10.74
C GLY A 858 -4.09 -21.52 11.00
N LYS A 859 -2.93 -20.87 10.86
CA LYS A 859 -1.59 -21.41 11.20
C LYS A 859 -1.03 -20.87 12.53
N ALA A 860 -1.60 -19.78 13.05
CA ALA A 860 -1.23 -19.28 14.38
C ALA A 860 -1.73 -20.26 15.45
N THR A 861 -1.08 -20.29 16.61
CA THR A 861 -1.56 -21.06 17.78
C THR A 861 -2.45 -20.21 18.67
N GLU A 862 -2.19 -18.90 18.74
CA GLU A 862 -2.89 -17.94 19.59
C GLU A 862 -2.98 -16.58 18.89
N LEU A 863 -4.09 -15.86 19.10
CA LEU A 863 -4.30 -14.53 18.54
C LEU A 863 -5.07 -13.64 19.49
N TRP A 864 -4.71 -12.36 19.52
CA TRP A 864 -5.53 -11.33 20.15
C TRP A 864 -6.60 -10.86 19.19
N VAL A 865 -7.87 -10.88 19.60
CA VAL A 865 -9.01 -10.49 18.76
C VAL A 865 -9.97 -9.56 19.52
N PRO A 866 -10.64 -8.61 18.84
CA PRO A 866 -11.68 -7.80 19.46
C PRO A 866 -12.91 -8.62 19.91
N THR A 867 -13.68 -8.12 20.89
CA THR A 867 -14.90 -8.78 21.40
C THR A 867 -15.83 -9.32 20.28
N PRO A 868 -16.14 -8.61 19.19
CA PRO A 868 -17.04 -9.13 18.15
C PRO A 868 -16.54 -10.39 17.44
N THR A 869 -15.22 -10.51 17.27
CA THR A 869 -14.58 -11.69 16.67
C THR A 869 -14.58 -12.85 17.68
N ALA A 870 -14.24 -12.60 18.94
CA ALA A 870 -14.33 -13.61 20.00
C ALA A 870 -15.78 -14.11 20.17
N ALA A 871 -16.78 -13.22 20.10
CA ALA A 871 -18.19 -13.60 20.13
C ALA A 871 -18.58 -14.51 18.95
N LEU A 872 -18.04 -14.26 17.75
CA LEU A 872 -18.24 -15.16 16.61
C LEU A 872 -17.66 -16.55 16.87
N LEU A 873 -16.45 -16.64 17.44
CA LEU A 873 -15.84 -17.92 17.78
C LEU A 873 -16.63 -18.66 18.87
N ARG A 874 -17.15 -17.94 19.87
CA ARG A 874 -18.05 -18.53 20.87
C ARG A 874 -19.31 -19.11 20.22
N ASP A 875 -19.97 -18.35 19.34
CA ASP A 875 -21.17 -18.82 18.65
C ASP A 875 -20.87 -20.11 17.86
N LEU A 876 -19.70 -20.20 17.21
CA LEU A 876 -19.25 -21.41 16.51
C LEU A 876 -18.93 -22.57 17.46
N ALA A 877 -18.38 -22.29 18.64
CA ALA A 877 -18.10 -23.31 19.65
C ALA A 877 -19.40 -23.90 20.22
N GLU A 878 -20.40 -23.05 20.48
CA GLU A 878 -21.75 -23.48 20.91
C GLU A 878 -22.44 -24.35 19.83
N GLU A 879 -22.17 -24.08 18.55
CA GLU A 879 -22.64 -24.90 17.42
C GLU A 879 -21.80 -26.17 17.20
N GLY A 880 -20.75 -26.41 17.97
CA GLY A 880 -19.84 -27.55 17.82
C GLY A 880 -18.93 -27.49 16.58
N ARG A 881 -18.82 -26.31 15.95
CA ARG A 881 -18.01 -26.03 14.75
C ARG A 881 -16.66 -25.38 15.09
N TRP A 882 -16.42 -25.15 16.37
CA TRP A 882 -15.16 -24.69 16.94
C TRP A 882 -14.91 -25.47 18.24
N ALA A 883 -13.65 -25.80 18.54
CA ALA A 883 -13.35 -26.78 19.59
C ALA A 883 -13.76 -26.30 21.01
N ASP A 884 -13.35 -25.07 21.37
CA ASP A 884 -13.76 -24.32 22.56
C ASP A 884 -13.27 -22.87 22.41
N LEU A 885 -13.88 -21.91 23.11
CA LEU A 885 -13.35 -20.55 23.23
C LEU A 885 -12.54 -20.42 24.53
N THR A 886 -11.31 -20.92 24.51
CA THR A 886 -10.37 -20.70 25.61
C THR A 886 -9.76 -19.29 25.50
N VAL A 887 -10.04 -18.45 26.50
CA VAL A 887 -9.42 -17.12 26.65
C VAL A 887 -8.14 -17.27 27.47
N LEU A 888 -7.00 -16.99 26.87
CA LEU A 888 -5.67 -17.11 27.50
C LEU A 888 -5.28 -15.84 28.27
N ASP A 889 -5.76 -14.69 27.80
CA ASP A 889 -5.55 -13.40 28.42
C ASP A 889 -6.59 -12.40 27.88
N SER A 890 -6.83 -11.29 28.57
CA SER A 890 -7.83 -10.29 28.16
C SER A 890 -7.55 -8.88 28.68
N TYR A 891 -7.89 -7.89 27.86
CA TYR A 891 -7.95 -6.48 28.23
C TYR A 891 -9.34 -5.94 27.93
N THR A 892 -10.14 -5.72 28.96
CA THR A 892 -11.56 -5.41 28.80
C THR A 892 -12.02 -4.28 29.70
N ALA A 893 -13.08 -3.61 29.27
CA ALA A 893 -13.82 -2.65 30.08
C ALA A 893 -15.31 -2.89 29.90
N ALA A 894 -16.11 -2.35 30.80
CA ALA A 894 -17.54 -2.48 30.65
C ALA A 894 -18.09 -1.62 29.50
N GLY A 895 -18.97 -2.22 28.72
CA GLY A 895 -19.39 -1.72 27.42
C GLY A 895 -20.43 -0.61 27.46
N VAL A 896 -20.50 0.17 26.40
CA VAL A 896 -21.55 1.13 26.10
C VAL A 896 -21.90 1.07 24.61
N ARG A 897 -23.16 1.37 24.26
CA ARG A 897 -23.60 1.45 22.86
C ARG A 897 -23.46 2.87 22.32
N LEU A 898 -23.20 2.97 21.01
CA LEU A 898 -23.18 4.24 20.28
C LEU A 898 -24.54 4.56 19.62
N SER A 899 -25.65 4.08 20.20
CA SER A 899 -26.98 4.11 19.56
C SER A 899 -27.51 5.51 19.27
N ASP A 900 -27.28 6.47 20.17
CA ASP A 900 -27.71 7.87 19.96
C ASP A 900 -26.97 8.49 18.77
N TRP A 901 -25.64 8.33 18.70
CA TRP A 901 -24.82 8.87 17.62
C TRP A 901 -25.10 8.19 16.28
N THR A 902 -25.19 6.87 16.27
CA THR A 902 -25.47 6.11 15.05
C THR A 902 -26.91 6.32 14.57
N GLY A 903 -27.87 6.57 15.47
CA GLY A 903 -29.21 7.03 15.13
C GLY A 903 -29.20 8.37 14.40
N TYR A 904 -28.38 9.33 14.86
CA TYR A 904 -28.18 10.62 14.18
C TYR A 904 -27.54 10.47 12.79
N VAL A 905 -26.45 9.69 12.67
CA VAL A 905 -25.82 9.43 11.36
C VAL A 905 -26.79 8.71 10.42
N ASN A 906 -27.59 7.79 10.94
CA ASN A 906 -28.62 7.09 10.19
C ASN A 906 -29.73 8.03 9.71
N ALA A 907 -30.13 9.02 10.51
CA ALA A 907 -31.10 10.03 10.11
C ALA A 907 -30.56 10.91 8.97
N LEU A 908 -29.31 11.38 9.07
CA LEU A 908 -28.64 12.12 7.99
C LEU A 908 -28.51 11.27 6.71
N ARG A 909 -28.12 10.00 6.84
CA ARG A 909 -28.08 9.07 5.71
C ARG A 909 -29.45 8.93 5.06
N LYS A 910 -30.49 8.70 5.86
CA LYS A 910 -31.84 8.48 5.37
C LYS A 910 -32.30 9.71 4.58
N GLU A 911 -32.15 10.89 5.15
CA GLU A 911 -32.46 12.17 4.51
C GLU A 911 -31.68 12.36 3.20
N ALA A 912 -30.38 12.11 3.21
CA ALA A 912 -29.54 12.22 2.02
C ALA A 912 -30.04 11.31 0.88
N ILE A 913 -30.32 10.04 1.18
CA ILE A 913 -30.79 9.06 0.19
C ILE A 913 -32.21 9.39 -0.29
N THR A 914 -33.14 9.69 0.62
CA THR A 914 -34.55 9.91 0.26
C THR A 914 -34.78 11.21 -0.49
N THR A 915 -33.99 12.25 -0.19
CA THR A 915 -34.20 13.60 -0.74
C THR A 915 -33.33 13.85 -1.97
N TYR A 916 -32.09 13.34 -1.99
CA TYR A 916 -31.11 13.63 -3.05
C TYR A 916 -30.71 12.40 -3.88
N GLY A 917 -31.07 11.20 -3.44
CA GLY A 917 -30.69 9.95 -4.09
C GLY A 917 -29.38 9.36 -3.56
N ARG A 918 -29.15 8.08 -3.86
CA ARG A 918 -27.99 7.32 -3.37
C ARG A 918 -26.68 7.70 -4.05
N ASP A 919 -26.71 8.17 -5.29
CA ASP A 919 -25.51 8.58 -6.02
C ASP A 919 -25.21 10.09 -5.85
N SER A 920 -25.82 10.71 -4.84
CA SER A 920 -25.69 12.14 -4.56
C SER A 920 -24.43 12.50 -3.78
N ASP A 921 -23.95 13.72 -4.01
CA ASP A 921 -22.86 14.32 -3.21
C ASP A 921 -23.22 14.40 -1.73
N GLN A 922 -24.51 14.58 -1.39
CA GLN A 922 -25.01 14.61 -0.02
C GLN A 922 -24.80 13.27 0.68
N TYR A 923 -25.14 12.16 0.04
CA TYR A 923 -24.88 10.84 0.63
C TYR A 923 -23.38 10.54 0.70
N ALA A 924 -22.61 10.93 -0.34
CA ALA A 924 -21.14 10.83 -0.32
C ALA A 924 -20.53 11.64 0.84
N ALA A 925 -21.08 12.81 1.16
CA ALA A 925 -20.66 13.63 2.29
C ALA A 925 -20.94 12.94 3.64
N VAL A 926 -22.10 12.28 3.82
CA VAL A 926 -22.38 11.48 5.03
C VAL A 926 -21.40 10.31 5.17
N LYS A 927 -21.15 9.57 4.08
CA LYS A 927 -20.16 8.45 4.08
C LYS A 927 -18.76 8.96 4.44
N THR A 928 -18.34 10.05 3.82
CA THR A 928 -17.02 10.67 4.05
C THR A 928 -16.88 11.13 5.49
N ALA A 929 -17.87 11.85 6.03
CA ALA A 929 -17.81 12.35 7.40
C ALA A 929 -17.80 11.23 8.45
N PHE A 930 -18.52 10.12 8.21
CA PHE A 930 -18.48 8.95 9.07
C PHE A 930 -17.13 8.22 9.00
N GLY A 931 -16.59 8.01 7.79
CA GLY A 931 -15.26 7.42 7.59
C GLY A 931 -14.13 8.25 8.21
N GLN A 932 -14.22 9.59 8.10
CA GLN A 932 -13.33 10.51 8.80
C GLN A 932 -13.45 10.36 10.32
N ALA A 933 -14.66 10.23 10.87
CA ALA A 933 -14.84 10.01 12.31
C ALA A 933 -14.14 8.74 12.81
N LEU A 934 -14.26 7.62 12.08
CA LEU A 934 -13.55 6.37 12.41
C LEU A 934 -12.02 6.54 12.33
N SER A 935 -11.52 7.16 11.26
CA SER A 935 -10.07 7.39 11.06
C SER A 935 -9.47 8.27 12.16
N LEU A 936 -10.22 9.30 12.58
CA LEU A 936 -9.81 10.20 13.66
C LEU A 936 -9.83 9.51 15.02
N MET A 937 -10.83 8.67 15.31
CA MET A 937 -10.84 7.86 16.53
C MET A 937 -9.69 6.84 16.53
N LEU A 938 -9.32 6.28 15.38
CA LEU A 938 -8.17 5.38 15.25
C LEU A 938 -6.84 6.11 15.49
N GLY A 939 -6.74 7.41 15.21
CA GLY A 939 -5.51 8.17 15.42
C GLY A 939 -4.49 8.03 14.28
N THR A 940 -4.93 7.64 13.08
CA THR A 940 -4.16 7.78 11.84
C THR A 940 -4.11 9.26 11.42
N PRO A 941 -2.92 9.85 11.17
CA PRO A 941 -2.85 11.23 10.71
C PRO A 941 -3.33 11.34 9.26
N THR A 942 -4.39 12.11 9.03
CA THR A 942 -4.72 12.63 7.70
C THR A 942 -3.71 13.74 7.37
N SER A 943 -2.85 13.50 6.38
CA SER A 943 -1.91 14.47 5.79
C SER A 943 -0.78 14.97 6.71
N GLY A 944 0.43 15.10 6.15
CA GLY A 944 1.64 15.60 6.82
C GLY A 944 1.64 17.09 7.17
N ASP A 945 0.48 17.74 7.25
CA ASP A 945 0.35 19.06 7.86
C ASP A 945 -0.09 18.87 9.31
N ALA A 946 0.83 19.08 10.24
CA ALA A 946 0.53 19.21 11.66
C ALA A 946 -0.32 20.48 11.93
N ARG A 947 -1.60 20.45 11.56
CA ARG A 947 -2.60 21.16 12.34
C ARG A 947 -2.83 20.31 13.58
N GLU A 948 -2.48 20.84 14.75
CA GLU A 948 -2.91 20.27 16.03
C GLU A 948 -4.40 19.94 15.95
N TRP A 949 -4.69 18.65 15.84
CA TRP A 949 -6.05 18.19 15.72
C TRP A 949 -6.68 18.13 17.12
N ARG A 950 -7.74 18.94 17.32
CA ARG A 950 -8.45 19.10 18.60
C ARG A 950 -9.71 18.21 18.69
N ALA A 951 -9.66 16.95 18.23
CA ALA A 951 -10.74 16.00 18.53
C ALA A 951 -10.57 15.46 19.95
N ALA A 952 -11.62 15.45 20.77
CA ALA A 952 -11.54 14.88 22.11
C ALA A 952 -11.32 13.36 22.06
N ALA A 953 -11.92 12.65 21.09
CA ALA A 953 -11.92 11.20 20.98
C ALA A 953 -10.68 10.65 20.26
N GLN A 954 -9.89 9.84 20.97
CA GLN A 954 -8.86 8.96 20.43
C GLN A 954 -9.12 7.56 21.00
N ARG A 955 -9.89 6.77 20.25
CA ARG A 955 -10.41 5.45 20.62
C ARG A 955 -10.15 4.41 19.51
N PRO A 956 -8.90 3.95 19.33
CA PRO A 956 -8.56 2.85 18.42
C PRO A 956 -9.37 1.59 18.73
N ASP A 957 -9.59 1.32 20.00
CA ASP A 957 -10.43 0.23 20.50
C ASP A 957 -11.88 0.29 20.03
N TRP A 958 -12.46 1.49 19.89
CA TRP A 958 -13.80 1.65 19.32
C TRP A 958 -13.81 1.35 17.82
N THR A 959 -12.81 1.84 17.09
CA THR A 959 -12.72 1.61 15.64
C THR A 959 -12.49 0.15 15.33
N HIS A 960 -11.59 -0.53 16.06
CA HIS A 960 -11.36 -1.97 15.93
C HIS A 960 -12.62 -2.78 16.22
N ALA A 961 -13.38 -2.43 17.27
CA ALA A 961 -14.65 -3.09 17.58
C ALA A 961 -15.68 -2.89 16.45
N ILE A 962 -15.81 -1.68 15.90
CA ILE A 962 -16.73 -1.39 14.79
C ILE A 962 -16.35 -2.18 13.53
N GLN A 963 -15.06 -2.23 13.17
CA GLN A 963 -14.55 -2.99 12.02
C GLN A 963 -14.78 -4.50 12.20
N ALA A 964 -14.40 -5.04 13.37
CA ALA A 964 -14.61 -6.44 13.68
C ALA A 964 -16.10 -6.82 13.68
N GLN A 965 -16.97 -5.94 14.19
CA GLN A 965 -18.42 -6.16 14.15
C GLN A 965 -18.96 -6.19 12.72
N ALA A 966 -18.49 -5.30 11.83
CA ALA A 966 -18.92 -5.29 10.43
C ALA A 966 -18.54 -6.63 9.75
N SER A 967 -17.28 -7.03 9.86
CA SER A 967 -16.74 -8.26 9.28
C SER A 967 -17.40 -9.52 9.84
N ALA A 968 -17.57 -9.60 11.16
CA ALA A 968 -18.24 -10.72 11.82
C ALA A 968 -19.73 -10.79 11.48
N THR A 969 -20.37 -9.67 11.15
CA THR A 969 -21.77 -9.67 10.72
C THR A 969 -21.92 -10.14 9.28
N LEU A 970 -21.03 -9.74 8.37
CA LEU A 970 -21.03 -10.26 6.99
C LEU A 970 -20.77 -11.78 6.99
N TRP A 971 -19.82 -12.25 7.81
CA TRP A 971 -19.56 -13.68 7.98
C TRP A 971 -20.80 -14.44 8.47
N ARG A 972 -21.53 -13.91 9.47
CA ARG A 972 -22.79 -14.51 9.94
C ARG A 972 -23.86 -14.54 8.86
N TRP A 973 -23.93 -13.52 7.98
CA TRP A 973 -24.86 -13.55 6.85
C TRP A 973 -24.50 -14.63 5.83
N ALA A 974 -23.21 -14.83 5.56
CA ALA A 974 -22.75 -15.93 4.72
C ALA A 974 -23.13 -17.29 5.33
N ASP A 975 -22.90 -17.48 6.63
CA ASP A 975 -23.28 -18.71 7.33
C ASP A 975 -24.80 -18.91 7.40
N ASP A 976 -25.59 -17.85 7.58
CA ASP A 976 -27.05 -17.89 7.49
C ASP A 976 -27.50 -18.32 6.07
N CYS A 977 -26.86 -17.81 5.01
CA CYS A 977 -27.16 -18.22 3.62
C CYS A 977 -26.83 -19.70 3.39
N ARG A 978 -25.68 -20.16 3.87
CA ARG A 978 -25.28 -21.58 3.84
C ARG A 978 -26.27 -22.48 4.59
N LYS A 979 -26.75 -22.05 5.75
CA LYS A 979 -27.76 -22.79 6.54
C LYS A 979 -29.12 -22.85 5.86
N LEU A 980 -29.51 -21.79 5.14
CA LEU A 980 -30.78 -21.73 4.41
C LEU A 980 -30.75 -22.50 3.08
N ALA A 981 -29.61 -22.51 2.39
CA ALA A 981 -29.42 -23.22 1.13
C ALA A 981 -28.10 -24.01 1.14
N PRO A 982 -28.05 -25.20 1.80
CA PRO A 982 -26.82 -25.97 1.96
C PRO A 982 -26.16 -26.40 0.64
N GLU A 983 -26.95 -26.67 -0.39
CA GLU A 983 -26.45 -27.03 -1.73
C GLU A 983 -25.99 -25.81 -2.55
N LEU A 984 -26.27 -24.59 -2.06
CA LEU A 984 -25.98 -23.32 -2.72
C LEU A 984 -25.24 -22.37 -1.77
N ALA A 985 -24.18 -22.87 -1.14
CA ALA A 985 -23.34 -22.11 -0.22
C ALA A 985 -22.82 -20.80 -0.86
N PRO A 986 -22.52 -19.75 -0.06
CA PRO A 986 -21.95 -18.51 -0.55
C PRO A 986 -20.72 -18.73 -1.44
N VAL A 987 -20.56 -17.88 -2.45
CA VAL A 987 -19.46 -17.97 -3.43
C VAL A 987 -18.29 -17.09 -3.02
N ALA A 988 -18.56 -15.86 -2.59
CA ALA A 988 -17.51 -14.92 -2.21
C ALA A 988 -17.97 -13.93 -1.13
N LEU A 989 -16.99 -13.46 -0.33
CA LEU A 989 -17.11 -12.32 0.56
C LEU A 989 -16.02 -11.33 0.15
N ALA A 990 -16.44 -10.10 -0.17
CA ALA A 990 -15.54 -9.01 -0.50
C ALA A 990 -15.80 -7.81 0.43
N ASN A 991 -14.73 -7.13 0.85
CA ASN A 991 -14.81 -5.99 1.75
C ASN A 991 -15.56 -6.34 3.05
N VAL A 992 -16.47 -5.50 3.53
CA VAL A 992 -17.28 -5.77 4.74
C VAL A 992 -18.79 -5.70 4.46
N ASP A 993 -19.15 -5.47 3.21
CA ASP A 993 -20.49 -5.18 2.73
C ASP A 993 -20.91 -6.05 1.54
N GLU A 994 -20.00 -6.73 0.85
CA GLU A 994 -20.34 -7.52 -0.35
C GLU A 994 -20.37 -9.02 -0.07
N LEU A 995 -21.56 -9.62 -0.28
CA LEU A 995 -21.81 -11.06 -0.18
C LEU A 995 -22.26 -11.57 -1.56
N VAL A 996 -21.54 -12.52 -2.12
CA VAL A 996 -21.89 -13.16 -3.39
C VAL A 996 -22.47 -14.54 -3.12
N ILE A 997 -23.67 -14.80 -3.65
CA ILE A 997 -24.36 -16.09 -3.54
C ILE A 997 -24.73 -16.61 -4.92
N PRO A 998 -24.95 -17.93 -5.09
CA PRO A 998 -25.56 -18.46 -6.31
C PRO A 998 -26.90 -17.79 -6.57
N ALA A 999 -27.21 -17.47 -7.83
CA ALA A 999 -28.45 -16.77 -8.18
C ALA A 999 -29.71 -17.55 -7.73
N ASP A 1000 -29.64 -18.88 -7.77
CA ASP A 1000 -30.71 -19.78 -7.32
C ASP A 1000 -30.95 -19.73 -5.81
N ALA A 1001 -29.97 -19.27 -5.01
CA ALA A 1001 -30.13 -19.12 -3.56
C ALA A 1001 -30.94 -17.87 -3.19
N LEU A 1002 -31.06 -16.88 -4.10
CA LEU A 1002 -31.62 -15.57 -3.81
C LEU A 1002 -33.06 -15.64 -3.29
N GLU A 1003 -33.90 -16.44 -3.92
CA GLU A 1003 -35.31 -16.60 -3.53
C GLU A 1003 -35.42 -17.20 -2.12
N VAL A 1004 -34.63 -18.23 -1.81
CA VAL A 1004 -34.65 -18.90 -0.51
C VAL A 1004 -34.18 -17.97 0.61
N VAL A 1005 -33.07 -17.25 0.41
CA VAL A 1005 -32.51 -16.38 1.47
C VAL A 1005 -33.37 -15.14 1.74
N THR A 1006 -34.18 -14.71 0.79
CA THR A 1006 -35.06 -13.53 0.91
C THR A 1006 -36.47 -13.86 1.38
N SER A 1007 -36.94 -15.10 1.20
CA SER A 1007 -38.29 -15.53 1.60
C SER A 1007 -38.32 -16.32 2.92
N THR A 1008 -37.21 -16.96 3.29
CA THR A 1008 -37.18 -17.90 4.42
C THR A 1008 -36.65 -17.23 5.70
N PRO A 1009 -37.34 -17.39 6.86
CA PRO A 1009 -36.82 -16.94 8.14
C PRO A 1009 -35.47 -17.60 8.46
N ARG A 1010 -34.55 -16.79 8.98
CA ARG A 1010 -33.21 -17.24 9.36
C ARG A 1010 -33.21 -18.11 10.63
N PRO A 1011 -32.15 -18.88 10.87
CA PRO A 1011 -31.98 -19.68 12.09
C PRO A 1011 -32.32 -18.90 13.37
N GLY A 1012 -33.09 -19.53 14.24
CA GLY A 1012 -33.60 -18.90 15.48
C GLY A 1012 -34.76 -17.92 15.27
N GLY A 1013 -35.50 -18.02 14.15
CA GLY A 1013 -36.70 -17.22 13.88
C GLY A 1013 -36.41 -15.75 13.53
N ARG A 1014 -35.18 -15.44 13.11
CA ARG A 1014 -34.77 -14.09 12.73
C ARG A 1014 -35.36 -13.73 11.36
N ALA A 1015 -35.57 -12.44 11.11
CA ALA A 1015 -36.11 -11.97 9.84
C ALA A 1015 -35.25 -12.42 8.63
N PRO A 1016 -35.88 -12.74 7.48
CA PRO A 1016 -35.17 -13.05 6.23
C PRO A 1016 -34.20 -11.95 5.79
N LEU A 1017 -33.35 -12.26 4.80
CA LEU A 1017 -32.52 -11.26 4.14
C LEU A 1017 -33.40 -10.25 3.43
N GLN A 1018 -33.29 -8.96 3.79
CA GLN A 1018 -34.10 -7.91 3.21
C GLN A 1018 -33.38 -7.27 2.02
N ILE A 1019 -34.00 -7.33 0.84
CA ILE A 1019 -33.58 -6.56 -0.33
C ILE A 1019 -34.24 -5.17 -0.30
N ASP A 1020 -33.42 -4.15 -0.38
CA ASP A 1020 -33.81 -2.74 -0.46
C ASP A 1020 -33.04 -2.10 -1.62
N PRO A 1021 -33.66 -1.97 -2.81
CA PRO A 1021 -33.03 -1.40 -4.00
C PRO A 1021 -32.51 0.03 -3.77
N ASP A 1022 -33.21 0.81 -2.95
CA ASP A 1022 -32.90 2.20 -2.65
C ASP A 1022 -31.82 2.30 -1.54
N GLY A 1023 -31.60 1.21 -0.79
CA GLY A 1023 -30.62 1.12 0.29
C GLY A 1023 -30.91 2.05 1.47
N VAL A 1024 -32.18 2.45 1.65
CA VAL A 1024 -32.62 3.37 2.69
C VAL A 1024 -32.56 2.69 4.06
N ALA A 1025 -33.03 1.45 4.15
CA ALA A 1025 -33.03 0.64 5.36
C ALA A 1025 -31.60 0.26 5.78
N LEU A 1026 -31.21 0.61 7.00
CA LEU A 1026 -29.86 0.37 7.51
C LEU A 1026 -29.57 -1.14 7.62
N GLY A 1027 -28.48 -1.60 7.02
CA GLY A 1027 -28.04 -2.99 7.08
C GLY A 1027 -28.82 -3.96 6.19
N SER A 1028 -29.74 -3.45 5.36
CA SER A 1028 -30.36 -4.18 4.24
C SER A 1028 -29.36 -4.43 3.10
N PHE A 1029 -29.75 -5.24 2.11
CA PHE A 1029 -28.92 -5.54 0.95
C PHE A 1029 -29.52 -4.98 -0.34
N LYS A 1030 -28.66 -4.52 -1.24
CA LYS A 1030 -29.00 -4.24 -2.63
C LYS A 1030 -28.48 -5.39 -3.48
N ALA A 1031 -29.36 -6.01 -4.26
CA ALA A 1031 -28.92 -6.98 -5.27
C ALA A 1031 -28.36 -6.23 -6.49
N LYS A 1032 -27.14 -6.56 -6.90
CA LYS A 1032 -26.56 -6.16 -8.19
C LYS A 1032 -27.11 -7.05 -9.31
N ALA A 1033 -26.76 -6.74 -10.56
CA ALA A 1033 -27.12 -7.57 -11.69
C ALA A 1033 -26.58 -9.00 -11.52
N ARG A 1034 -27.27 -9.97 -12.12
CA ARG A 1034 -26.78 -11.34 -12.16
C ARG A 1034 -25.58 -11.41 -13.10
N GLU A 1035 -24.57 -12.16 -12.69
CA GLU A 1035 -23.32 -12.31 -13.43
C GLU A 1035 -22.99 -13.81 -13.53
N THR A 1036 -22.43 -14.24 -14.65
CA THR A 1036 -21.90 -15.62 -14.77
C THR A 1036 -20.47 -15.64 -14.25
N ARG A 1037 -20.19 -16.50 -13.28
CA ARG A 1037 -18.84 -16.76 -12.79
C ARG A 1037 -18.36 -18.12 -13.27
N GLU A 1038 -17.11 -18.12 -13.73
CA GLU A 1038 -16.32 -19.32 -14.01
C GLU A 1038 -14.99 -19.12 -13.26
N THR A 1039 -14.94 -19.54 -11.98
CA THR A 1039 -13.75 -19.45 -11.13
C THR A 1039 -13.20 -20.80 -10.68
#